data_AF-A0A7V3LH86-F1
#
_entry.id   AF-A0A7V3LH86-F1
#
_cell.length_a   1.000
_cell.length_b   1.000
_cell.length_c   1.000
_cell.angle_alpha   90.00
_cell.angle_beta   90.00
_cell.angle_gamma   90.00
#
_symmetry.space_group_name_H-M   'P 1'
#
loop_
_entity.id
_entity.type
_entity.pdbx_description
1 polymer ?
#
loop_
_entity_poly.entity_id
_entity_poly.type
_entity_poly.pdbx_seq_one_letter_code
_entity_poly.pdbx_strand_id
1 'polypeptide(L)'
;SEFAKVAAALAGAALIKELVAVPLEIDHDHLLDEAVDVAEVAASLPWEEVANRLDEYEHFGNRRLRMVGELVQEAFRVGLYRMERVVRERMTTEDPENITPQSIINIRPVVAALKEFFGSSQLSQFMDQTNSLAGLTHRRRLSALGAGGLTRERAPIEVRDVHPTHYGRMCPIETPEGPNIGLIGSLTTYATVNEYGFVQTPYRRVIKGEGRVTDEIVWLTAYDEENYIIAQANTPVDPETGVFVEEMVSARAPRGEYVSVRREDVDFMDVAPMQIVSVATALIPFLEHNDANRALMGSNMQRQAVPLLQTEAPLIGTGLEFRAAVDTGDVLLAKRGGIVRGVSADRILLETDDGGLETYELIKFERSNQGTLIHQKPVVNVGDVVKPGDVLADGASTKNGELALGRNVLVAFMSWEGYNFEDSIVISERLVKEDVLTSIHIEEYEVEARSTKLGDEEITRDIPNRSEESLADLDENGIVRIGAEVSSGDLLVGKITPKGETELTAEEKLIRAIFKEKAREVRDTSLKVPHGEKGVVIDVKEFSREKGDDLPPGVNRLVRVYVAKKRKIAEGDKLAGRHGNKGVISKIVPEEDMPFLEDGTPVDIILNPLGVPSRMNIGQIMETHLGWAAHHGFYHIKRNGKSMDDDQQLHADLSPEEELELVKKYYEIVDESTVNGPVPIASPVFDGATPLEVDEALLGWALAHKEN
;
A
#
# COMPACT_ATOMS: atom_id res chain seq x y z
N SER A 1 -3.18 35.13 -5.96
CA SER A 1 -4.65 35.08 -5.84
C SER A 1 -5.33 35.16 -7.21
N GLU A 2 -4.75 35.86 -8.19
CA GLU A 2 -5.17 35.79 -9.60
C GLU A 2 -4.84 34.44 -10.23
N PHE A 3 -3.66 33.86 -10.05
CA PHE A 3 -3.28 32.58 -10.68
C PHE A 3 -4.23 31.41 -10.40
N ALA A 4 -4.80 31.31 -9.19
CA ALA A 4 -5.74 30.25 -8.84
C ALA A 4 -7.20 30.57 -9.23
N LYS A 5 -7.55 31.86 -9.33
CA LYS A 5 -8.80 32.29 -9.95
C LYS A 5 -8.75 32.07 -11.46
N VAL A 6 -7.60 32.31 -12.07
CA VAL A 6 -7.27 32.05 -13.47
C VAL A 6 -7.25 30.54 -13.71
N ALA A 7 -6.62 29.71 -12.88
CA ALA A 7 -6.63 28.26 -13.04
C ALA A 7 -8.03 27.63 -12.84
N ALA A 8 -8.79 28.05 -11.83
CA ALA A 8 -10.17 27.59 -11.64
C ALA A 8 -11.13 28.14 -12.71
N ALA A 9 -10.93 29.37 -13.17
CA ALA A 9 -11.65 29.94 -14.30
C ALA A 9 -11.16 29.39 -15.64
N LEU A 10 -9.95 28.83 -15.75
CA LEU A 10 -9.40 28.20 -16.96
C LEU A 10 -9.83 26.74 -17.07
N ALA A 11 -9.87 25.99 -15.97
CA ALA A 11 -10.46 24.65 -15.92
C ALA A 11 -11.98 24.73 -16.11
N GLY A 12 -12.62 25.68 -15.42
CA GLY A 12 -13.99 26.09 -15.70
C GLY A 12 -14.14 26.56 -17.14
N ALA A 13 -13.22 27.36 -17.69
CA ALA A 13 -13.26 27.79 -19.09
C ALA A 13 -12.91 26.69 -20.09
N ALA A 14 -12.26 25.59 -19.73
CA ALA A 14 -12.00 24.47 -20.63
C ALA A 14 -13.29 23.67 -20.79
N LEU A 15 -13.92 23.29 -19.67
CA LEU A 15 -15.25 22.68 -19.67
C LEU A 15 -16.31 23.63 -20.22
N ILE A 16 -16.25 24.94 -19.90
CA ILE A 16 -17.17 25.94 -20.47
C ILE A 16 -16.86 26.17 -21.95
N LYS A 17 -15.61 26.18 -22.42
CA LYS A 17 -15.29 26.28 -23.86
C LYS A 17 -15.83 25.07 -24.61
N GLU A 18 -15.73 23.88 -24.03
CA GLU A 18 -16.32 22.67 -24.60
C GLU A 18 -17.85 22.71 -24.54
N LEU A 19 -18.46 23.05 -23.40
CA LEU A 19 -19.91 23.23 -23.27
C LEU A 19 -20.45 24.35 -24.16
N VAL A 20 -19.63 25.35 -24.50
CA VAL A 20 -19.95 26.42 -25.45
C VAL A 20 -19.71 25.96 -26.90
N ALA A 21 -18.84 24.97 -27.14
CA ALA A 21 -18.66 24.33 -28.43
C ALA A 21 -19.79 23.33 -28.75
N VAL A 22 -20.39 22.69 -27.74
CA VAL A 22 -21.48 21.72 -27.96
C VAL A 22 -22.68 22.31 -28.73
N PRO A 23 -23.23 23.50 -28.39
CA PRO A 23 -24.25 24.15 -29.21
C PRO A 23 -23.87 24.31 -30.68
N LEU A 24 -22.59 24.60 -30.98
CA LEU A 24 -22.10 24.77 -32.35
C LEU A 24 -22.07 23.44 -33.13
N GLU A 25 -22.01 22.30 -32.45
CA GLU A 25 -22.02 20.96 -33.07
C GLU A 25 -23.45 20.49 -33.43
N ILE A 26 -24.46 20.96 -32.70
CA ILE A 26 -25.89 20.61 -32.91
C ILE A 26 -26.69 21.68 -33.65
N ASP A 27 -26.06 22.81 -33.95
CA ASP A 27 -26.65 23.90 -34.71
C ASP A 27 -26.56 23.65 -36.23
N HIS A 28 -27.32 22.66 -36.70
CA HIS A 28 -27.37 22.27 -38.12
C HIS A 28 -27.91 23.38 -39.03
N ASP A 29 -28.68 24.30 -38.46
CA ASP A 29 -29.36 25.39 -39.17
C ASP A 29 -28.65 26.75 -39.03
N HIS A 30 -27.46 26.79 -38.40
CA HIS A 30 -26.67 28.00 -38.16
C HIS A 30 -27.46 29.12 -37.42
N LEU A 31 -28.38 28.73 -36.54
CA LEU A 31 -29.25 29.63 -35.78
C LEU A 31 -28.47 30.46 -34.77
N LEU A 32 -27.33 29.98 -34.29
CA LEU A 32 -26.46 30.69 -33.34
C LEU A 32 -25.72 31.87 -33.99
N ASP A 33 -25.45 31.80 -35.30
CA ASP A 33 -24.71 32.85 -36.02
C ASP A 33 -25.54 34.13 -36.19
N GLU A 34 -26.87 34.01 -36.21
CA GLU A 34 -27.81 35.12 -36.36
C GLU A 34 -28.50 35.53 -35.03
N ALA A 35 -28.15 34.87 -33.92
CA ALA A 35 -28.78 35.06 -32.62
C ALA A 35 -28.36 36.37 -31.93
N VAL A 36 -29.36 37.15 -31.48
CA VAL A 36 -29.12 38.33 -30.61
C VAL A 36 -28.85 37.90 -29.16
N ASP A 37 -29.50 36.81 -28.71
CA ASP A 37 -29.23 36.14 -27.45
C ASP A 37 -28.86 34.68 -27.74
N VAL A 38 -27.56 34.42 -27.78
CA VAL A 38 -26.97 33.09 -28.07
C VAL A 38 -27.40 32.06 -27.03
N ALA A 39 -27.66 32.45 -25.77
CA ALA A 39 -28.05 31.52 -24.72
C ALA A 39 -29.51 31.06 -24.85
N GLU A 40 -30.40 31.95 -25.27
CA GLU A 40 -31.81 31.62 -25.54
C GLU A 40 -31.94 30.70 -26.76
N VAL A 41 -31.20 30.98 -27.84
CA VAL A 41 -31.19 30.15 -29.05
C VAL A 41 -30.48 28.81 -28.79
N ALA A 42 -29.36 28.81 -28.06
CA ALA A 42 -28.71 27.56 -27.66
C ALA A 42 -29.67 26.67 -26.86
N ALA A 43 -30.50 27.23 -25.97
CA ALA A 43 -31.45 26.45 -25.18
C ALA A 43 -32.59 25.81 -26.01
N SER A 44 -32.86 26.29 -27.22
CA SER A 44 -33.90 25.76 -28.12
C SER A 44 -33.38 24.75 -29.15
N LEU A 45 -32.05 24.53 -29.22
CA LEU A 45 -31.42 23.53 -30.07
C LEU A 45 -31.80 22.10 -29.67
N PRO A 46 -31.71 21.12 -30.59
CA PRO A 46 -32.06 19.73 -30.32
C PRO A 46 -30.99 19.03 -29.47
N TRP A 47 -30.93 19.37 -28.18
CA TRP A 47 -29.99 18.79 -27.22
C TRP A 47 -30.10 17.27 -27.07
N GLU A 48 -31.20 16.66 -27.52
CA GLU A 48 -31.39 15.21 -27.56
C GLU A 48 -30.27 14.47 -28.32
N GLU A 49 -29.62 15.13 -29.29
CA GLU A 49 -28.50 14.55 -30.06
C GLU A 49 -27.21 14.39 -29.23
N VAL A 50 -27.01 15.24 -28.21
CA VAL A 50 -25.80 15.28 -27.38
C VAL A 50 -26.11 15.05 -25.89
N ALA A 51 -27.38 14.86 -25.53
CA ALA A 51 -27.82 14.59 -24.16
C ALA A 51 -27.05 13.42 -23.54
N ASN A 52 -26.85 12.33 -24.29
CA ASN A 52 -26.08 11.18 -23.84
C ASN A 52 -24.60 11.52 -23.55
N ARG A 53 -24.01 12.51 -24.23
CA ARG A 53 -22.62 12.96 -24.04
C ARG A 53 -22.44 13.85 -22.82
N LEU A 54 -23.50 14.56 -22.41
CA LEU A 54 -23.49 15.51 -21.29
C LEU A 54 -23.98 14.89 -19.97
N ASP A 55 -24.78 13.83 -20.02
CA ASP A 55 -25.41 13.20 -18.84
C ASP A 55 -24.62 12.02 -18.24
N GLU A 56 -23.46 11.65 -18.78
CA GLU A 56 -22.62 10.58 -18.20
C GLU A 56 -21.80 11.10 -17.00
N TYR A 57 -22.38 11.00 -15.80
CA TYR A 57 -21.74 11.37 -14.53
C TYR A 57 -20.46 10.57 -14.24
N GLU A 58 -20.39 9.35 -14.74
CA GLU A 58 -19.32 8.39 -14.56
C GLU A 58 -18.11 8.65 -15.48
N HIS A 59 -18.31 9.34 -16.61
CA HIS A 59 -17.25 9.64 -17.56
C HIS A 59 -16.11 10.42 -16.89
N PHE A 60 -14.88 9.90 -16.93
CA PHE A 60 -13.74 10.51 -16.24
C PHE A 60 -13.34 11.90 -16.77
N GLY A 61 -13.78 12.27 -17.98
CA GLY A 61 -13.68 13.64 -18.49
C GLY A 61 -14.58 14.63 -17.74
N ASN A 62 -15.72 14.17 -17.21
CA ASN A 62 -16.63 14.97 -16.38
C ASN A 62 -16.20 15.03 -14.90
N ARG A 63 -15.18 14.25 -14.51
CA ARG A 63 -14.73 14.10 -13.12
C ARG A 63 -13.33 14.65 -12.93
N ARG A 64 -13.25 15.73 -12.15
CA ARG A 64 -11.99 16.39 -11.80
C ARG A 64 -11.51 15.98 -10.41
N LEU A 65 -10.22 15.68 -10.30
CA LEU A 65 -9.56 15.44 -9.02
C LEU A 65 -9.19 16.75 -8.34
N ARG A 66 -9.57 16.85 -7.06
CA ARG A 66 -9.17 17.95 -6.18
C ARG A 66 -7.98 17.50 -5.34
N MET A 67 -6.82 18.05 -5.63
CA MET A 67 -5.58 17.73 -4.91
C MET A 67 -5.51 18.46 -3.55
N VAL A 68 -4.65 17.99 -2.65
CA VAL A 68 -4.48 18.57 -1.30
C VAL A 68 -4.22 20.08 -1.33
N GLY A 69 -3.43 20.56 -2.30
CA GLY A 69 -3.12 21.99 -2.43
C GLY A 69 -4.36 22.84 -2.65
N GLU A 70 -5.33 22.37 -3.45
CA GLU A 70 -6.58 23.10 -3.71
C GLU A 70 -7.47 23.12 -2.46
N LEU A 71 -7.60 21.98 -1.78
CA LEU A 71 -8.42 21.86 -0.57
C LEU A 71 -7.87 22.74 0.57
N VAL A 72 -6.55 22.72 0.77
CA VAL A 72 -5.88 23.59 1.75
C VAL A 72 -6.02 25.06 1.35
N GLN A 73 -5.91 25.37 0.06
CA GLN A 73 -6.11 26.74 -0.42
C GLN A 73 -7.53 27.24 -0.13
N GLU A 74 -8.55 26.41 -0.29
CA GLU A 74 -9.93 26.75 0.03
C GLU A 74 -10.10 27.03 1.53
N ALA A 75 -9.62 26.13 2.39
CA ALA A 75 -9.64 26.32 3.85
C ALA A 75 -8.90 27.60 4.26
N PHE A 76 -7.74 27.85 3.65
CA PHE A 76 -6.97 29.08 3.87
C PHE A 76 -7.73 30.33 3.43
N ARG A 77 -8.43 30.28 2.29
CA ARG A 77 -9.26 31.38 1.78
C ARG A 77 -10.42 31.71 2.73
N VAL A 78 -11.09 30.70 3.27
CA VAL A 78 -12.13 30.88 4.30
C VAL A 78 -11.52 31.56 5.55
N GLY A 79 -10.35 31.11 5.97
CA GLY A 79 -9.59 31.73 7.06
C GLY A 79 -9.26 33.20 6.81
N LEU A 80 -8.80 33.54 5.60
CA LEU A 80 -8.51 34.91 5.19
C LEU A 80 -9.77 35.78 5.15
N TYR A 81 -10.90 35.27 4.66
CA TYR A 81 -12.16 36.02 4.63
C TYR A 81 -12.65 36.36 6.05
N ARG A 82 -12.53 35.40 6.99
CA ARG A 82 -12.81 35.64 8.40
C ARG A 82 -11.87 36.71 8.99
N MET A 83 -10.58 36.66 8.65
CA MET A 83 -9.60 37.65 9.08
C MET A 83 -9.88 39.04 8.48
N GLU A 84 -10.24 39.14 7.20
CA GLU A 84 -10.59 40.39 6.53
C GLU A 84 -11.75 41.09 7.25
N ARG A 85 -12.78 40.33 7.64
CA ARG A 85 -13.92 40.86 8.39
C ARG A 85 -13.48 41.47 9.73
N VAL A 86 -12.63 40.77 10.49
CA VAL A 86 -12.09 41.26 11.77
C VAL A 86 -11.23 42.51 11.58
N VAL A 87 -10.41 42.53 10.53
CA VAL A 87 -9.58 43.69 10.17
C VAL A 87 -10.47 44.91 9.88
N ARG A 88 -11.52 44.74 9.07
CA ARG A 88 -12.45 45.82 8.69
C ARG A 88 -13.21 46.38 9.89
N GLU A 89 -13.64 45.51 10.80
CA GLU A 89 -14.32 45.90 12.05
C GLU A 89 -13.39 46.69 12.98
N ARG A 90 -12.15 46.23 13.17
CA ARG A 90 -11.13 46.95 13.97
C ARG A 90 -10.76 48.30 13.36
N MET A 91 -10.58 48.38 12.04
CA MET A 91 -10.31 49.65 11.35
C MET A 91 -11.43 50.68 11.51
N THR A 92 -12.66 50.24 11.81
CA THR A 92 -13.81 51.14 12.04
C THR A 92 -13.93 51.55 13.51
N THR A 93 -13.38 50.75 14.43
CA THR A 93 -13.60 50.90 15.89
C THR A 93 -12.39 51.52 16.60
N GLU A 94 -11.17 51.29 16.11
CA GLU A 94 -9.93 51.82 16.70
C GLU A 94 -9.56 53.21 16.15
N ASP A 95 -8.83 53.98 16.96
CA ASP A 95 -8.38 55.33 16.63
C ASP A 95 -7.29 55.29 15.53
N PRO A 96 -7.43 56.05 14.42
CA PRO A 96 -6.44 56.10 13.33
C PRO A 96 -5.00 56.36 13.76
N GLU A 97 -4.77 57.08 14.86
CA GLU A 97 -3.41 57.39 15.33
C GLU A 97 -2.70 56.19 15.97
N ASN A 98 -3.44 55.19 16.46
CA ASN A 98 -2.89 54.01 17.14
C ASN A 98 -2.87 52.75 16.25
N ILE A 99 -3.37 52.84 15.02
CA ILE A 99 -3.49 51.72 14.11
C ILE A 99 -2.11 51.35 13.51
N THR A 100 -1.68 50.10 13.73
CA THR A 100 -0.54 49.50 13.04
C THR A 100 -0.97 48.18 12.38
N PRO A 101 -0.30 47.72 11.30
CA PRO A 101 -0.64 46.43 10.69
C PRO A 101 -0.61 45.26 11.67
N GLN A 102 0.32 45.27 12.63
CA GLN A 102 0.42 44.23 13.65
C GLN A 102 -0.73 44.25 14.67
N SER A 103 -1.27 45.43 15.01
CA SER A 103 -2.39 45.51 15.97
C SER A 103 -3.71 45.01 15.37
N ILE A 104 -3.88 45.12 14.05
CA ILE A 104 -5.12 44.74 13.37
C ILE A 104 -5.10 43.28 12.87
N ILE A 105 -3.95 42.77 12.43
CA ILE A 105 -3.85 41.42 11.87
C ILE A 105 -3.90 40.37 12.99
N ASN A 106 -4.98 39.56 12.99
CA ASN A 106 -5.11 38.41 13.86
C ASN A 106 -5.10 37.11 13.04
N ILE A 107 -4.09 36.27 13.24
CA ILE A 107 -3.92 35.00 12.51
C ILE A 107 -4.83 33.86 13.03
N ARG A 108 -5.47 34.01 14.19
CA ARG A 108 -6.27 32.94 14.81
C ARG A 108 -7.37 32.38 13.88
N PRO A 109 -8.14 33.19 13.12
CA PRO A 109 -9.14 32.66 12.20
C PRO A 109 -8.56 31.78 11.09
N VAL A 110 -7.35 32.11 10.61
CA VAL A 110 -6.63 31.34 9.59
C VAL A 110 -6.15 30.01 10.17
N VAL A 111 -5.48 30.06 11.32
CA VAL A 111 -4.99 28.85 12.01
C VAL A 111 -6.17 27.93 12.38
N ALA A 112 -7.29 28.49 12.84
CA ALA A 112 -8.48 27.70 13.18
C ALA A 112 -9.06 26.99 11.96
N ALA A 113 -9.19 27.67 10.82
CA ALA A 113 -9.69 27.05 9.59
C ALA A 113 -8.79 25.92 9.08
N LEU A 114 -7.46 26.10 9.18
CA LEU A 114 -6.51 25.03 8.82
C LEU A 114 -6.56 23.86 9.79
N LYS A 115 -6.65 24.12 11.11
CA LYS A 115 -6.79 23.06 12.12
C LYS A 115 -8.09 22.28 11.94
N GLU A 116 -9.19 22.96 11.61
CA GLU A 116 -10.48 22.33 11.30
C GLU A 116 -10.38 21.41 10.06
N PHE A 117 -9.71 21.87 9.00
CA PHE A 117 -9.47 21.05 7.81
C PHE A 117 -8.65 19.78 8.13
N PHE A 118 -7.47 19.92 8.73
CA PHE A 118 -6.61 18.75 9.00
C PHE A 118 -7.14 17.86 10.14
N GLY A 119 -7.88 18.42 11.10
CA GLY A 119 -8.37 17.69 12.26
C GLY A 119 -9.74 17.02 12.08
N SER A 120 -10.58 17.49 11.16
CA SER A 120 -11.97 17.03 11.05
C SER A 120 -12.43 16.68 9.64
N SER A 121 -11.64 16.96 8.60
CA SER A 121 -11.99 16.55 7.24
C SER A 121 -11.99 15.03 7.09
N GLN A 122 -13.01 14.49 6.42
CA GLN A 122 -13.07 13.07 6.06
C GLN A 122 -11.92 12.63 5.15
N LEU A 123 -11.29 13.57 4.43
CA LEU A 123 -10.15 13.31 3.55
C LEU A 123 -8.81 13.37 4.30
N SER A 124 -8.78 13.94 5.51
CA SER A 124 -7.61 13.95 6.39
C SER A 124 -7.67 12.73 7.30
N GLN A 125 -7.12 11.61 6.83
CA GLN A 125 -7.15 10.33 7.52
C GLN A 125 -5.78 9.97 8.07
N PHE A 126 -5.76 9.18 9.15
CA PHE A 126 -4.53 8.54 9.59
C PHE A 126 -3.96 7.67 8.46
N MET A 127 -2.67 7.83 8.20
CA MET A 127 -2.01 7.05 7.16
C MET A 127 -2.06 5.56 7.53
N ASP A 128 -2.56 4.73 6.62
CA ASP A 128 -2.36 3.29 6.65
C ASP A 128 -0.86 2.98 6.49
N GLN A 129 -0.24 2.55 7.58
CA GLN A 129 1.17 2.22 7.71
C GLN A 129 1.33 0.79 8.23
N THR A 130 0.40 -0.10 7.84
CA THR A 130 0.53 -1.52 8.15
C THR A 130 1.83 -2.07 7.57
N ASN A 131 2.08 -1.79 6.28
CA ASN A 131 3.32 -2.07 5.55
C ASN A 131 3.58 -0.97 4.50
N SER A 132 4.71 -1.07 3.80
CA SER A 132 5.13 -0.11 2.77
C SER A 132 4.11 0.06 1.64
N LEU A 133 3.53 -1.03 1.13
CA LEU A 133 2.53 -0.99 0.06
C LEU A 133 1.22 -0.32 0.50
N ALA A 134 0.78 -0.55 1.73
CA ALA A 134 -0.40 0.09 2.31
C ALA A 134 -0.25 1.61 2.31
N GLY A 135 0.94 2.11 2.67
CA GLY A 135 1.27 3.53 2.63
C GLY A 135 1.25 4.11 1.21
N LEU A 136 1.88 3.42 0.26
CA LEU A 136 1.94 3.84 -1.14
C LEU A 136 0.55 3.92 -1.77
N THR A 137 -0.25 2.87 -1.63
CA THR A 137 -1.62 2.79 -2.17
C THR A 137 -2.53 3.81 -1.53
N HIS A 138 -2.41 4.08 -0.23
CA HIS A 138 -3.21 5.08 0.46
C HIS A 138 -2.97 6.51 -0.08
N ARG A 139 -1.71 6.85 -0.40
CA ARG A 139 -1.36 8.14 -1.01
C ARG A 139 -1.89 8.29 -2.44
N ARG A 140 -2.15 7.17 -3.14
CA ARG A 140 -2.66 7.11 -4.52
C ARG A 140 -4.18 6.82 -4.61
N ARG A 141 -4.88 6.89 -3.48
CA ARG A 141 -6.31 6.58 -3.37
C ARG A 141 -7.18 7.73 -3.88
N LEU A 142 -8.19 7.39 -4.67
CA LEU A 142 -9.24 8.28 -5.13
C LEU A 142 -10.48 8.10 -4.25
N SER A 143 -11.14 9.21 -3.91
CA SER A 143 -12.39 9.19 -3.13
C SER A 143 -13.44 10.07 -3.82
N ALA A 144 -14.59 9.47 -4.15
CA ALA A 144 -15.79 10.20 -4.55
C ALA A 144 -16.54 10.80 -3.34
N LEU A 145 -16.15 10.41 -2.12
CA LEU A 145 -16.71 10.88 -0.85
C LEU A 145 -15.97 12.14 -0.36
N GLY A 146 -16.66 12.97 0.42
CA GLY A 146 -16.08 14.14 1.09
C GLY A 146 -16.81 15.43 0.77
N ALA A 147 -16.24 16.57 1.20
CA ALA A 147 -16.83 17.88 0.96
C ALA A 147 -16.87 18.20 -0.54
N GLY A 148 -18.08 18.40 -1.09
CA GLY A 148 -18.31 18.62 -2.52
C GLY A 148 -18.40 17.32 -3.35
N GLY A 149 -18.31 16.15 -2.72
CA GLY A 149 -18.49 14.85 -3.36
C GLY A 149 -19.85 14.21 -3.06
N LEU A 150 -19.94 12.92 -3.34
CA LEU A 150 -21.13 12.10 -3.07
C LEU A 150 -21.16 11.64 -1.61
N THR A 151 -22.37 11.32 -1.13
CA THR A 151 -22.54 10.56 0.11
C THR A 151 -22.88 9.11 -0.22
N ARG A 152 -22.52 8.18 0.67
CA ARG A 152 -22.71 6.73 0.45
C ARG A 152 -24.15 6.35 0.08
N GLU A 153 -25.12 6.98 0.75
CA GLU A 153 -26.55 6.71 0.57
C GLU A 153 -27.14 7.33 -0.69
N ARG A 154 -26.51 8.39 -1.22
CA ARG A 154 -27.01 9.14 -2.39
C ARG A 154 -26.24 8.83 -3.67
N ALA A 155 -25.22 7.98 -3.60
CA ALA A 155 -24.45 7.61 -4.76
C ALA A 155 -25.28 6.68 -5.67
N PRO A 156 -25.58 7.08 -6.92
CA PRO A 156 -26.21 6.22 -7.91
C PRO A 156 -25.38 4.95 -8.15
N ILE A 157 -26.00 3.91 -8.70
CA ILE A 157 -25.31 2.63 -8.97
C ILE A 157 -24.29 2.83 -10.09
N GLU A 158 -24.63 3.67 -11.06
CA GLU A 158 -23.86 4.00 -12.25
C GLU A 158 -22.47 4.58 -11.90
N VAL A 159 -22.39 5.44 -10.87
CA VAL A 159 -21.10 6.01 -10.41
C VAL A 159 -20.21 4.99 -9.71
N ARG A 160 -20.77 3.85 -9.28
CA ARG A 160 -20.02 2.75 -8.66
C ARG A 160 -19.51 1.75 -9.70
N ASP A 161 -20.05 1.78 -10.91
CA ASP A 161 -19.69 0.84 -11.95
C ASP A 161 -18.37 1.20 -12.63
N VAL A 162 -17.80 0.24 -13.36
CA VAL A 162 -16.56 0.45 -14.10
C VAL A 162 -16.89 1.04 -15.47
N HIS A 163 -16.48 2.28 -15.69
CA HIS A 163 -16.65 2.97 -16.97
C HIS A 163 -15.44 2.73 -17.90
N PRO A 164 -15.61 2.61 -19.24
CA PRO A 164 -14.50 2.44 -20.18
C PRO A 164 -13.39 3.49 -20.04
N THR A 165 -13.73 4.75 -19.71
CA THR A 165 -12.73 5.81 -19.53
C THR A 165 -11.89 5.69 -18.26
N HIS A 166 -12.17 4.71 -17.39
CA HIS A 166 -11.26 4.33 -16.31
C HIS A 166 -9.97 3.69 -16.84
N TYR A 167 -9.96 3.17 -18.07
CA TYR A 167 -8.80 2.53 -18.68
C TYR A 167 -7.54 3.41 -18.58
N GLY A 168 -6.48 2.86 -17.99
CA GLY A 168 -5.22 3.58 -17.78
C GLY A 168 -5.26 4.69 -16.73
N ARG A 169 -6.41 4.97 -16.08
CA ARG A 169 -6.62 6.12 -15.17
C ARG A 169 -6.98 5.71 -13.75
N MET A 170 -8.03 4.90 -13.59
CA MET A 170 -8.46 4.33 -12.31
C MET A 170 -8.50 2.80 -12.43
N CYS A 171 -7.92 2.12 -11.45
CA CYS A 171 -7.88 0.67 -11.47
C CYS A 171 -9.30 0.09 -11.33
N PRO A 172 -9.71 -0.82 -12.24
CA PRO A 172 -11.04 -1.45 -12.17
C PRO A 172 -11.13 -2.55 -11.10
N ILE A 173 -9.99 -3.00 -10.55
CA ILE A 173 -9.90 -4.12 -9.61
C ILE A 173 -9.75 -3.64 -8.16
N GLU A 174 -8.88 -2.66 -7.91
CA GLU A 174 -8.59 -2.23 -6.53
C GLU A 174 -9.63 -1.23 -6.01
N THR A 175 -10.64 -1.77 -5.33
CA THR A 175 -11.64 -1.02 -4.56
C THR A 175 -11.91 -1.74 -3.24
N PRO A 176 -12.26 -1.03 -2.15
CA PRO A 176 -12.75 -1.68 -0.94
C PRO A 176 -14.01 -2.51 -1.21
N GLU A 177 -14.11 -3.65 -0.53
CA GLU A 177 -15.35 -4.44 -0.47
C GLU A 177 -16.42 -3.74 0.39
N GLY A 178 -17.69 -4.06 0.16
CA GLY A 178 -18.81 -3.59 0.97
C GLY A 178 -19.36 -2.21 0.54
N PRO A 179 -19.83 -1.36 1.48
CA PRO A 179 -20.61 -0.16 1.13
C PRO A 179 -19.87 0.89 0.30
N ASN A 180 -18.54 0.87 0.31
CA ASN A 180 -17.68 1.83 -0.41
C ASN A 180 -17.27 1.37 -1.81
N ILE A 181 -17.73 0.20 -2.28
CA ILE A 181 -17.40 -0.30 -3.60
C ILE A 181 -17.73 0.73 -4.68
N GLY A 182 -16.76 1.00 -5.56
CA GLY A 182 -16.84 1.98 -6.66
C GLY A 182 -16.73 3.46 -6.23
N LEU A 183 -16.87 3.76 -4.94
CA LEU A 183 -16.74 5.13 -4.41
C LEU A 183 -15.31 5.47 -3.99
N ILE A 184 -14.50 4.45 -3.75
CA ILE A 184 -13.09 4.55 -3.45
C ILE A 184 -12.34 3.69 -4.47
N GLY A 185 -11.41 4.31 -5.18
CA GLY A 185 -10.56 3.63 -6.14
C GLY A 185 -9.09 3.92 -5.91
N SER A 186 -8.25 3.34 -6.76
CA SER A 186 -6.82 3.64 -6.82
C SER A 186 -6.45 4.15 -8.20
N LEU A 187 -5.53 5.09 -8.28
CA LEU A 187 -4.87 5.43 -9.53
C LEU A 187 -4.15 4.19 -10.09
N THR A 188 -4.18 4.03 -11.41
CA THR A 188 -3.37 3.00 -12.09
C THR A 188 -1.88 3.29 -11.96
N THR A 189 -1.04 2.36 -12.40
CA THR A 189 0.43 2.43 -12.35
C THR A 189 0.99 3.71 -13.00
N TYR A 190 0.56 4.04 -14.22
CA TYR A 190 1.10 5.16 -14.98
C TYR A 190 0.25 6.43 -14.96
N ALA A 191 -0.96 6.41 -14.39
CA ALA A 191 -1.83 7.59 -14.36
C ALA A 191 -1.16 8.80 -13.71
N THR A 192 -1.33 9.96 -14.35
CA THR A 192 -0.95 11.27 -13.80
C THR A 192 -2.12 12.23 -13.84
N VAL A 193 -2.01 13.34 -13.11
CA VAL A 193 -3.03 14.39 -13.06
C VAL A 193 -2.46 15.62 -13.74
N ASN A 194 -3.17 16.16 -14.72
CA ASN A 194 -2.74 17.37 -15.42
C ASN A 194 -2.96 18.64 -14.56
N GLU A 195 -2.52 19.79 -15.07
CA GLU A 195 -2.65 21.09 -14.38
C GLU A 195 -4.10 21.50 -14.08
N TYR A 196 -5.06 20.98 -14.85
CA TYR A 196 -6.49 21.22 -14.67
C TYR A 196 -7.14 20.22 -13.71
N GLY A 197 -6.43 19.21 -13.22
CA GLY A 197 -6.99 18.21 -12.30
C GLY A 197 -7.68 17.02 -12.98
N PHE A 198 -7.56 16.86 -14.30
CA PHE A 198 -8.05 15.67 -15.00
C PHE A 198 -6.99 14.58 -15.02
N VAL A 199 -7.43 13.33 -14.90
CA VAL A 199 -6.53 12.16 -14.96
C VAL A 199 -6.20 11.86 -16.41
N GLN A 200 -4.92 11.65 -16.69
CA GLN A 200 -4.40 11.32 -18.00
C GLN A 200 -3.52 10.07 -17.91
N THR A 201 -3.46 9.34 -19.01
CA THR A 201 -2.64 8.13 -19.16
C THR A 201 -1.70 8.29 -20.35
N PRO A 202 -0.49 7.70 -20.32
CA PRO A 202 0.45 7.82 -21.42
C PRO A 202 0.17 6.81 -22.53
N TYR A 203 0.42 7.23 -23.77
CA TYR A 203 0.35 6.41 -24.98
C TYR A 203 1.55 6.67 -25.89
N ARG A 204 1.95 5.68 -26.68
CA ARG A 204 2.96 5.82 -27.74
C ARG A 204 2.29 6.32 -29.02
N ARG A 205 2.86 7.33 -29.67
CA ARG A 205 2.37 7.84 -30.96
C ARG A 205 2.62 6.82 -32.08
N VAL A 206 1.62 6.61 -32.94
CA VAL A 206 1.76 5.84 -34.19
C VAL A 206 1.72 6.80 -35.38
N ILE A 207 2.63 6.61 -36.35
CA ILE A 207 2.64 7.38 -37.59
C ILE A 207 1.53 6.82 -38.50
N LYS A 208 0.43 7.56 -38.60
CA LYS A 208 -0.72 7.23 -39.44
C LYS A 208 -0.32 7.05 -40.90
N GLY A 209 -0.87 6.02 -41.56
CA GLY A 209 -0.51 5.63 -42.93
C GLY A 209 0.71 4.72 -43.06
N GLU A 210 1.62 4.70 -42.08
CA GLU A 210 2.76 3.77 -42.04
C GLU A 210 2.53 2.62 -41.05
N GLY A 211 1.70 2.83 -40.02
CA GLY A 211 1.49 1.86 -38.94
C GLY A 211 2.74 1.66 -38.08
N ARG A 212 3.62 2.66 -38.05
CA ARG A 212 4.90 2.64 -37.31
C ARG A 212 4.73 3.26 -35.93
N VAL A 213 4.96 2.46 -34.89
CA VAL A 213 4.95 2.89 -33.49
C VAL A 213 6.25 3.64 -33.18
N THR A 214 6.13 4.79 -32.51
CA THR A 214 7.26 5.64 -32.12
C THR A 214 7.52 5.57 -30.62
N ASP A 215 8.66 6.10 -30.18
CA ASP A 215 9.00 6.24 -28.76
C ASP A 215 8.53 7.58 -28.16
N GLU A 216 7.78 8.38 -28.92
CA GLU A 216 7.15 9.60 -28.42
C GLU A 216 5.95 9.24 -27.53
N ILE A 217 6.03 9.64 -26.26
CA ILE A 217 4.96 9.46 -25.29
C ILE A 217 4.07 10.70 -25.25
N VAL A 218 2.77 10.48 -25.45
CA VAL A 218 1.73 11.50 -25.40
C VAL A 218 0.76 11.17 -24.29
N TRP A 219 0.45 12.15 -23.45
CA TRP A 219 -0.51 12.00 -22.35
C TRP A 219 -1.88 12.46 -22.82
N LEU A 220 -2.88 11.58 -22.71
CA LEU A 220 -4.25 11.87 -23.15
C LEU A 220 -5.21 11.85 -21.96
N THR A 221 -6.06 12.87 -21.88
CA THR A 221 -7.22 12.86 -20.97
C THR A 221 -8.31 11.93 -21.51
N ALA A 222 -9.34 11.67 -20.70
CA ALA A 222 -10.45 10.83 -21.14
C ALA A 222 -11.15 11.40 -22.40
N TYR A 223 -11.29 12.71 -22.50
CA TYR A 223 -11.85 13.36 -23.69
C TYR A 223 -10.95 13.27 -24.91
N ASP A 224 -9.64 13.49 -24.74
CA ASP A 224 -8.71 13.42 -25.87
C ASP A 224 -8.72 12.01 -26.47
N GLU A 225 -8.73 10.98 -25.61
CA GLU A 225 -8.74 9.57 -26.01
C GLU A 225 -9.93 9.19 -26.90
N GLU A 226 -11.10 9.80 -26.74
CA GLU A 226 -12.28 9.50 -27.56
C GLU A 226 -12.11 9.84 -29.04
N ASN A 227 -11.12 10.63 -29.41
CA ASN A 227 -10.91 11.05 -30.80
C ASN A 227 -9.97 10.13 -31.58
N TYR A 228 -9.40 9.12 -30.93
CA TYR A 228 -8.30 8.33 -31.49
C TYR A 228 -8.56 6.83 -31.44
N ILE A 229 -7.91 6.10 -32.34
CA ILE A 229 -7.91 4.64 -32.34
C ILE A 229 -6.62 4.15 -31.67
N ILE A 230 -6.76 3.40 -30.57
CA ILE A 230 -5.65 3.02 -29.70
C ILE A 230 -5.44 1.50 -29.71
N ALA A 231 -4.27 1.05 -30.18
CA ALA A 231 -3.87 -0.34 -30.17
C ALA A 231 -3.42 -0.83 -28.78
N GLN A 232 -3.59 -2.13 -28.53
CA GLN A 232 -3.20 -2.79 -27.28
C GLN A 232 -1.67 -2.91 -27.15
N ALA A 233 -1.16 -2.89 -25.92
CA ALA A 233 0.28 -2.94 -25.62
C ALA A 233 0.96 -4.25 -26.09
N ASN A 234 0.23 -5.36 -26.13
CA ASN A 234 0.72 -6.68 -26.53
C ASN A 234 0.64 -6.93 -28.04
N THR A 235 0.18 -5.96 -28.84
CA THR A 235 0.13 -6.11 -30.29
C THR A 235 1.55 -6.29 -30.83
N PRO A 236 1.83 -7.37 -31.60
CA PRO A 236 3.18 -7.60 -32.13
C PRO A 236 3.64 -6.48 -33.07
N VAL A 237 4.81 -5.92 -32.75
CA VAL A 237 5.52 -4.92 -33.57
C VAL A 237 6.87 -5.46 -33.98
N ASP A 238 7.29 -5.15 -35.19
CA ASP A 238 8.61 -5.49 -35.68
C ASP A 238 9.67 -4.69 -34.90
N PRO A 239 10.65 -5.34 -34.23
CA PRO A 239 11.60 -4.64 -33.36
C PRO A 239 12.56 -3.68 -34.09
N GLU A 240 12.83 -3.90 -35.38
CA GLU A 240 13.78 -3.08 -36.15
C GLU A 240 13.10 -1.86 -36.78
N THR A 241 11.89 -2.07 -37.31
CA THR A 241 11.14 -1.05 -38.05
C THR A 241 10.12 -0.33 -37.19
N GLY A 242 9.59 -0.97 -36.14
CA GLY A 242 8.52 -0.48 -35.28
C GLY A 242 7.13 -0.60 -35.90
N VAL A 243 6.98 -1.29 -37.03
CA VAL A 243 5.69 -1.43 -37.73
C VAL A 243 4.91 -2.61 -37.16
N PHE A 244 3.58 -2.50 -37.08
CA PHE A 244 2.73 -3.64 -36.72
C PHE A 244 2.93 -4.80 -37.69
N VAL A 245 3.17 -5.99 -37.13
CA VAL A 245 3.40 -7.23 -37.90
C VAL A 245 2.12 -7.64 -38.62
N GLU A 246 0.99 -7.53 -37.94
CA GLU A 246 -0.34 -7.87 -38.47
C GLU A 246 -0.92 -6.71 -39.30
N GLU A 247 -1.61 -7.03 -40.40
CA GLU A 247 -2.29 -6.01 -41.22
C GLU A 247 -3.53 -5.43 -40.52
N MET A 248 -4.24 -6.29 -39.78
CA MET A 248 -5.42 -5.95 -39.00
C MET A 248 -5.06 -6.01 -37.51
N VAL A 249 -5.15 -4.88 -36.82
CA VAL A 249 -4.78 -4.71 -35.42
C VAL A 249 -6.03 -4.57 -34.57
N SER A 250 -6.05 -5.24 -33.41
CA SER A 250 -7.08 -5.05 -32.39
C SER A 250 -6.85 -3.72 -31.68
N ALA A 251 -7.84 -2.83 -31.74
CA ALA A 251 -7.76 -1.50 -31.17
C ALA A 251 -9.06 -1.11 -30.46
N ARG A 252 -8.96 -0.13 -29.56
CA ARG A 252 -10.10 0.55 -28.97
C ARG A 252 -10.43 1.77 -29.82
N ALA A 253 -11.64 1.81 -30.34
CA ALA A 253 -12.22 2.94 -31.04
C ALA A 253 -12.81 3.96 -30.05
N PRO A 254 -13.21 5.16 -30.54
CA PRO A 254 -14.04 6.10 -29.80
C PRO A 254 -15.18 5.41 -29.03
N ARG A 255 -15.49 5.88 -27.81
CA ARG A 255 -16.47 5.29 -26.87
C ARG A 255 -16.11 3.92 -26.31
N GLY A 256 -14.86 3.46 -26.49
CA GLY A 256 -14.36 2.23 -25.88
C GLY A 256 -14.81 0.94 -26.58
N GLU A 257 -15.29 1.03 -27.82
CA GLU A 257 -15.63 -0.14 -28.62
C GLU A 257 -14.36 -0.89 -29.08
N TYR A 258 -14.37 -2.22 -28.97
CA TYR A 258 -13.28 -3.05 -29.50
C TYR A 258 -13.49 -3.32 -30.98
N VAL A 259 -12.55 -2.85 -31.80
CA VAL A 259 -12.61 -2.94 -33.26
C VAL A 259 -11.32 -3.54 -33.82
N SER A 260 -11.44 -4.20 -34.97
CA SER A 260 -10.27 -4.62 -35.75
C SER A 260 -10.12 -3.64 -36.91
N VAL A 261 -9.00 -2.91 -36.92
CA VAL A 261 -8.72 -1.85 -37.89
C VAL A 261 -7.44 -2.17 -38.65
N ARG A 262 -7.22 -1.51 -39.79
CA ARG A 262 -5.93 -1.62 -40.46
C ARG A 262 -4.85 -0.93 -39.63
N ARG A 263 -3.63 -1.48 -39.65
CA ARG A 263 -2.48 -0.87 -38.96
C ARG A 263 -2.22 0.60 -39.34
N GLU A 264 -2.63 1.01 -40.54
CA GLU A 264 -2.48 2.38 -41.06
C GLU A 264 -3.42 3.39 -40.39
N ASP A 265 -4.54 2.91 -39.83
CA ASP A 265 -5.59 3.73 -39.22
C ASP A 265 -5.36 3.96 -37.72
N VAL A 266 -4.44 3.22 -37.10
CA VAL A 266 -4.10 3.32 -35.66
C VAL A 266 -3.37 4.64 -35.39
N ASP A 267 -3.82 5.37 -34.37
CA ASP A 267 -3.24 6.67 -33.99
C ASP A 267 -2.26 6.54 -32.81
N PHE A 268 -2.57 5.67 -31.86
CA PHE A 268 -1.77 5.47 -30.64
C PHE A 268 -1.69 3.99 -30.25
N MET A 269 -0.74 3.67 -29.37
CA MET A 269 -0.60 2.36 -28.74
C MET A 269 -0.36 2.53 -27.24
N ASP A 270 -0.91 1.63 -26.44
CA ASP A 270 -0.63 1.55 -25.00
C ASP A 270 0.89 1.44 -24.70
N VAL A 271 1.36 1.98 -23.57
CA VAL A 271 2.80 1.95 -23.23
C VAL A 271 3.23 0.63 -22.60
N ALA A 272 2.36 0.00 -21.82
CA ALA A 272 2.65 -1.23 -21.09
C ALA A 272 1.34 -1.97 -20.75
N PRO A 273 1.31 -3.32 -20.76
CA PRO A 273 0.10 -4.08 -20.42
C PRO A 273 -0.41 -3.82 -18.99
N MET A 274 0.50 -3.62 -18.04
CA MET A 274 0.16 -3.30 -16.63
C MET A 274 -0.44 -1.90 -16.42
N GLN A 275 -0.53 -1.04 -17.45
CA GLN A 275 -0.97 0.35 -17.29
C GLN A 275 -2.42 0.49 -16.82
N ILE A 276 -3.22 -0.56 -16.97
CA ILE A 276 -4.66 -0.57 -16.66
C ILE A 276 -4.97 -0.88 -15.20
N VAL A 277 -3.98 -1.36 -14.44
CA VAL A 277 -4.14 -1.79 -13.04
C VAL A 277 -3.39 -0.87 -12.08
N SER A 278 -3.73 -0.91 -10.79
CA SER A 278 -3.00 -0.19 -9.74
C SER A 278 -1.70 -0.89 -9.38
N VAL A 279 -0.85 -0.22 -8.60
CA VAL A 279 0.42 -0.79 -8.11
C VAL A 279 0.20 -2.07 -7.30
N ALA A 280 -0.81 -2.13 -6.43
CA ALA A 280 -1.07 -3.33 -5.63
C ALA A 280 -1.52 -4.53 -6.48
N THR A 281 -2.39 -4.27 -7.46
CA THR A 281 -2.86 -5.31 -8.39
C THR A 281 -1.74 -5.77 -9.32
N ALA A 282 -0.86 -4.85 -9.74
CA ALA A 282 0.29 -5.14 -10.59
C ALA A 282 1.41 -5.97 -9.93
N LEU A 283 1.33 -6.20 -8.61
CA LEU A 283 2.25 -7.06 -7.85
C LEU A 283 1.78 -8.53 -7.75
N ILE A 284 0.63 -8.85 -8.35
CA ILE A 284 0.09 -10.20 -8.40
C ILE A 284 0.60 -10.87 -9.69
N PRO A 285 1.51 -11.86 -9.64
CA PRO A 285 1.92 -12.61 -10.82
C PRO A 285 0.73 -13.41 -11.37
N PHE A 286 0.74 -13.75 -12.66
CA PHE A 286 -0.33 -14.53 -13.31
C PHE A 286 -1.74 -13.94 -13.10
N LEU A 287 -1.85 -12.61 -13.01
CA LEU A 287 -3.11 -11.92 -12.76
C LEU A 287 -4.18 -12.30 -13.80
N GLU A 288 -3.77 -12.47 -15.06
CA GLU A 288 -4.60 -12.89 -16.19
C GLU A 288 -5.27 -14.26 -16.01
N HIS A 289 -4.77 -15.09 -15.08
CA HIS A 289 -5.33 -16.40 -14.74
C HIS A 289 -6.20 -16.38 -13.48
N ASN A 290 -6.60 -15.20 -13.00
CA ASN A 290 -7.42 -15.01 -11.81
C ASN A 290 -8.75 -14.34 -12.15
N ASP A 291 -9.84 -14.81 -11.52
CA ASP A 291 -11.09 -14.06 -11.50
C ASP A 291 -10.90 -12.67 -10.88
N ALA A 292 -11.58 -11.67 -11.44
CA ALA A 292 -11.46 -10.27 -11.02
C ALA A 292 -11.80 -10.07 -9.53
N ASN A 293 -12.76 -10.80 -8.97
CA ASN A 293 -13.11 -10.67 -7.55
C ASN A 293 -12.00 -11.22 -6.65
N ARG A 294 -11.27 -12.26 -7.10
CA ARG A 294 -10.11 -12.78 -6.38
C ARG A 294 -8.92 -11.85 -6.46
N ALA A 295 -8.67 -11.26 -7.62
CA ALA A 295 -7.66 -10.22 -7.79
C ALA A 295 -7.93 -8.99 -6.89
N LEU A 296 -9.20 -8.56 -6.77
CA LEU A 296 -9.62 -7.49 -5.86
C LEU A 296 -9.29 -7.84 -4.41
N MET A 297 -9.66 -9.05 -3.98
CA MET A 297 -9.36 -9.54 -2.63
C MET A 297 -7.85 -9.62 -2.38
N GLY A 298 -7.08 -10.16 -3.34
CA GLY A 298 -5.62 -10.24 -3.27
C GLY A 298 -4.97 -8.87 -3.10
N SER A 299 -5.34 -7.91 -3.94
CA SER A 299 -4.87 -6.51 -3.87
C SER A 299 -5.16 -5.87 -2.51
N ASN A 300 -6.36 -6.09 -1.98
CA ASN A 300 -6.77 -5.58 -0.67
C ASN A 300 -6.07 -6.27 0.51
N MET A 301 -5.78 -7.56 0.41
CA MET A 301 -5.12 -8.34 1.47
C MET A 301 -3.62 -8.07 1.55
N GLN A 302 -2.95 -7.80 0.43
CA GLN A 302 -1.54 -7.38 0.42
C GLN A 302 -1.31 -6.14 1.29
N ARG A 303 -2.25 -5.18 1.31
CA ARG A 303 -2.18 -3.98 2.17
C ARG A 303 -2.31 -4.28 3.67
N GLN A 304 -2.79 -5.47 4.04
CA GLN A 304 -3.00 -5.90 5.43
C GLN A 304 -1.86 -6.76 5.96
N ALA A 305 -0.90 -7.14 5.11
CA ALA A 305 0.24 -7.96 5.50
C ALA A 305 1.09 -7.24 6.55
N VAL A 306 1.34 -7.89 7.68
CA VAL A 306 2.15 -7.31 8.76
C VAL A 306 3.63 -7.59 8.48
N PRO A 307 4.54 -6.60 8.65
CA PRO A 307 5.97 -6.80 8.47
C PRO A 307 6.50 -7.92 9.38
N LEU A 308 7.23 -8.85 8.79
CA LEU A 308 7.83 -9.98 9.49
C LEU A 308 9.19 -9.60 10.08
N LEU A 309 9.62 -10.32 11.11
CA LEU A 309 10.93 -10.17 11.73
C LEU A 309 12.06 -10.34 10.70
N GLN A 310 11.89 -11.36 9.84
CA GLN A 310 12.75 -11.64 8.70
C GLN A 310 11.90 -11.60 7.44
N THR A 311 12.21 -10.66 6.55
CA THR A 311 11.57 -10.51 5.24
C THR A 311 12.35 -11.28 4.18
N GLU A 312 11.63 -11.79 3.18
CA GLU A 312 12.20 -12.45 2.00
C GLU A 312 11.54 -11.88 0.75
N ALA A 313 12.34 -11.58 -0.27
CA ALA A 313 11.82 -11.14 -1.56
C ALA A 313 10.97 -12.26 -2.17
N PRO A 314 9.86 -11.94 -2.87
CA PRO A 314 9.06 -12.96 -3.52
C PRO A 314 9.89 -13.69 -4.57
N LEU A 315 9.89 -15.02 -4.52
CA LEU A 315 10.63 -15.81 -5.50
C LEU A 315 10.05 -15.62 -6.91
N ILE A 316 8.73 -15.51 -6.99
CA ILE A 316 7.99 -15.18 -8.21
C ILE A 316 7.44 -13.75 -8.07
N GLY A 317 8.10 -12.78 -8.67
CA GLY A 317 7.67 -11.38 -8.68
C GLY A 317 6.98 -10.98 -9.99
N THR A 318 6.69 -9.69 -10.14
CA THR A 318 6.27 -9.08 -11.42
C THR A 318 7.31 -8.13 -12.00
N GLY A 319 8.37 -7.83 -11.24
CA GLY A 319 9.41 -6.85 -11.57
C GLY A 319 9.06 -5.44 -11.10
N LEU A 320 7.87 -5.22 -10.54
CA LEU A 320 7.43 -3.93 -9.99
C LEU A 320 7.88 -3.72 -8.53
N GLU A 321 8.31 -4.79 -7.85
CA GLU A 321 8.65 -4.82 -6.43
C GLU A 321 9.69 -3.77 -6.04
N PHE A 322 10.77 -3.66 -6.82
CA PHE A 322 11.82 -2.67 -6.59
C PHE A 322 11.29 -1.24 -6.68
N ARG A 323 10.55 -0.94 -7.75
CA ARG A 323 10.00 0.40 -7.96
C ARG A 323 8.98 0.76 -6.88
N ALA A 324 8.10 -0.18 -6.52
CA ALA A 324 7.10 0.01 -5.49
C ALA A 324 7.75 0.28 -4.12
N ALA A 325 8.81 -0.45 -3.75
CA ALA A 325 9.51 -0.28 -2.49
C ALA A 325 10.28 1.05 -2.39
N VAL A 326 10.96 1.45 -3.48
CA VAL A 326 11.71 2.71 -3.54
C VAL A 326 10.78 3.93 -3.43
N ASP A 327 9.66 3.91 -4.14
CA ASP A 327 8.74 5.05 -4.21
C ASP A 327 7.96 5.29 -2.89
N THR A 328 7.99 4.36 -1.94
CA THR A 328 7.37 4.56 -0.62
C THR A 328 8.14 5.56 0.23
N GLY A 329 9.46 5.60 0.06
CA GLY A 329 10.43 6.31 0.90
C GLY A 329 10.93 5.51 2.11
N ASP A 330 10.57 4.22 2.23
CA ASP A 330 11.02 3.37 3.34
C ASP A 330 12.43 2.79 3.09
N VAL A 331 12.78 2.57 1.83
CA VAL A 331 14.13 2.17 1.39
C VAL A 331 15.03 3.39 1.32
N LEU A 332 16.21 3.28 1.93
CA LEU A 332 17.21 4.35 1.90
C LEU A 332 18.08 4.23 0.66
N LEU A 333 18.08 5.26 -0.18
CA LEU A 333 18.90 5.32 -1.40
C LEU A 333 20.11 6.25 -1.26
N ALA A 334 21.17 5.90 -1.96
CA ALA A 334 22.35 6.75 -2.12
C ALA A 334 22.00 7.97 -2.99
N LYS A 335 22.21 9.18 -2.46
CA LYS A 335 21.99 10.42 -3.23
C LYS A 335 23.13 10.69 -4.22
N ARG A 336 24.34 10.26 -3.87
CA ARG A 336 25.58 10.46 -4.62
C ARG A 336 26.36 9.15 -4.72
N GLY A 337 27.24 9.06 -5.72
CA GLY A 337 28.18 7.96 -5.86
C GLY A 337 29.33 8.10 -4.88
N GLY A 338 29.87 6.95 -4.45
CA GLY A 338 30.99 6.92 -3.51
C GLY A 338 31.31 5.53 -2.99
N ILE A 339 32.18 5.49 -1.98
CA ILE A 339 32.62 4.27 -1.32
C ILE A 339 32.10 4.26 0.12
N VAL A 340 31.47 3.16 0.52
CA VAL A 340 30.97 2.98 1.88
C VAL A 340 32.15 2.84 2.85
N ARG A 341 32.34 3.81 3.73
CA ARG A 341 33.45 3.84 4.71
C ARG A 341 33.10 3.22 6.05
N GLY A 342 31.83 3.25 6.44
CA GLY A 342 31.38 2.72 7.71
C GLY A 342 29.93 2.31 7.65
N VAL A 343 29.63 1.15 8.22
CA VAL A 343 28.26 0.64 8.36
C VAL A 343 28.06 0.24 9.81
N SER A 344 27.01 0.75 10.44
CA SER A 344 26.48 0.26 11.70
C SER A 344 24.99 0.00 11.58
N ALA A 345 24.39 -0.58 12.62
CA ALA A 345 22.95 -0.78 12.66
C ALA A 345 22.16 0.54 12.64
N ASP A 346 22.78 1.65 13.06
CA ASP A 346 22.12 2.94 13.26
C ASP A 346 22.47 3.96 12.18
N ARG A 347 23.61 3.80 11.48
CA ARG A 347 24.03 4.75 10.45
C ARG A 347 24.96 4.15 9.40
N ILE A 348 24.97 4.77 8.23
CA ILE A 348 25.86 4.46 7.11
C ILE A 348 26.68 5.70 6.76
N LEU A 349 27.99 5.53 6.60
CA LEU A 349 28.94 6.58 6.22
C LEU A 349 29.41 6.33 4.79
N LEU A 350 29.13 7.28 3.90
CA LEU A 350 29.49 7.25 2.49
C LEU A 350 30.54 8.33 2.22
N GLU A 351 31.73 7.92 1.77
CA GLU A 351 32.68 8.87 1.19
C GLU A 351 32.33 9.06 -0.28
N THR A 352 31.80 10.23 -0.58
CA THR A 352 31.41 10.64 -1.92
C THR A 352 32.62 10.81 -2.83
N ASP A 353 32.41 10.69 -4.15
CA ASP A 353 33.47 10.87 -5.14
C ASP A 353 34.14 12.26 -5.08
N ASP A 354 33.45 13.28 -4.54
CA ASP A 354 33.99 14.62 -4.29
C ASP A 354 34.84 14.74 -3.01
N GLY A 355 35.07 13.63 -2.30
CA GLY A 355 35.86 13.57 -1.06
C GLY A 355 35.11 14.04 0.19
N GLY A 356 33.79 14.27 0.08
CA GLY A 356 32.92 14.59 1.21
C GLY A 356 32.45 13.32 1.93
N LEU A 357 32.26 13.39 3.25
CA LEU A 357 31.65 12.32 4.03
C LEU A 357 30.16 12.62 4.26
N GLU A 358 29.28 11.78 3.73
CA GLU A 358 27.85 11.82 4.00
C GLU A 358 27.48 10.78 5.06
N THR A 359 26.63 11.18 6.01
CA THR A 359 26.09 10.28 7.04
C THR A 359 24.60 10.11 6.80
N TYR A 360 24.17 8.86 6.75
CA TYR A 360 22.77 8.46 6.67
C TYR A 360 22.37 7.80 7.99
N GLU A 361 21.48 8.42 8.75
CA GLU A 361 20.93 7.86 9.98
C GLU A 361 19.74 6.93 9.65
N LEU A 362 19.69 5.76 10.27
CA LEU A 362 18.68 4.74 10.05
C LEU A 362 17.59 4.79 11.12
N ILE A 363 16.35 4.56 10.72
CA ILE A 363 15.20 4.49 11.64
C ILE A 363 15.21 3.14 12.36
N LYS A 364 15.16 3.13 13.70
CA LYS A 364 15.20 1.90 14.50
C LYS A 364 14.01 1.80 15.45
N PHE A 365 13.27 0.70 15.35
CA PHE A 365 12.23 0.32 16.30
C PHE A 365 11.17 1.41 16.54
N GLU A 366 10.78 2.12 15.48
CA GLU A 366 9.70 3.08 15.56
C GLU A 366 8.33 2.40 15.40
N ARG A 367 7.33 2.97 16.09
CA ARG A 367 5.95 2.50 16.06
C ARG A 367 5.22 3.09 14.84
N SER A 368 4.54 2.24 14.07
CA SER A 368 3.60 2.70 13.02
C SER A 368 2.23 3.08 13.61
N ASN A 369 1.38 3.75 12.82
CA ASN A 369 0.00 4.07 13.24
C ASN A 369 -0.82 2.82 13.66
N GLN A 370 -0.58 1.67 13.02
CA GLN A 370 -1.25 0.40 13.29
C GLN A 370 -0.52 -0.44 14.36
N GLY A 371 0.52 0.10 15.00
CA GLY A 371 1.29 -0.61 16.03
C GLY A 371 2.24 -1.67 15.47
N THR A 372 2.57 -1.62 14.18
CA THR A 372 3.59 -2.44 13.53
C THR A 372 4.97 -1.78 13.63
N LEU A 373 6.01 -2.48 13.16
CA LEU A 373 7.40 -2.05 13.23
C LEU A 373 7.82 -1.20 12.02
N ILE A 374 8.37 -0.02 12.26
CA ILE A 374 9.17 0.75 11.30
C ILE A 374 10.64 0.61 11.70
N HIS A 375 11.43 -0.04 10.84
CA HIS A 375 12.82 -0.37 11.13
C HIS A 375 13.61 -0.48 9.84
N GLN A 376 14.80 0.11 9.80
CA GLN A 376 15.72 0.04 8.69
C GLN A 376 16.94 -0.81 8.99
N LYS A 377 17.37 -1.61 8.01
CA LYS A 377 18.51 -2.53 8.07
C LYS A 377 19.50 -2.19 6.96
N PRO A 378 20.79 -1.94 7.26
CA PRO A 378 21.77 -1.69 6.21
C PRO A 378 21.91 -2.93 5.31
N VAL A 379 22.02 -2.72 4.01
CA VAL A 379 22.22 -3.77 2.98
C VAL A 379 23.67 -3.80 2.50
N VAL A 380 24.31 -2.62 2.44
CA VAL A 380 25.69 -2.46 1.98
C VAL A 380 26.71 -2.85 3.05
N ASN A 381 27.90 -3.24 2.59
CA ASN A 381 29.07 -3.53 3.41
C ASN A 381 30.13 -2.42 3.29
N VAL A 382 31.05 -2.39 4.25
CA VAL A 382 32.19 -1.47 4.21
C VAL A 382 33.10 -1.84 3.03
N GLY A 383 33.39 -0.86 2.18
CA GLY A 383 34.18 -1.01 0.96
C GLY A 383 33.35 -1.12 -0.32
N ASP A 384 32.03 -1.26 -0.21
CA ASP A 384 31.16 -1.31 -1.39
C ASP A 384 31.17 0.03 -2.12
N VAL A 385 31.21 -0.04 -3.46
CA VAL A 385 31.11 1.12 -4.36
C VAL A 385 29.64 1.26 -4.74
N VAL A 386 29.05 2.41 -4.42
CA VAL A 386 27.63 2.70 -4.69
C VAL A 386 27.49 3.83 -5.70
N LYS A 387 26.42 3.78 -6.49
CA LYS A 387 26.01 4.81 -7.44
C LYS A 387 24.80 5.57 -6.90
N PRO A 388 24.52 6.77 -7.43
CA PRO A 388 23.28 7.47 -7.13
C PRO A 388 22.07 6.58 -7.49
N GLY A 389 21.18 6.36 -6.53
CA GLY A 389 20.01 5.50 -6.66
C GLY A 389 20.19 4.06 -6.14
N ASP A 390 21.40 3.66 -5.77
CA ASP A 390 21.62 2.33 -5.17
C ASP A 390 21.06 2.25 -3.75
N VAL A 391 20.63 1.04 -3.36
CA VAL A 391 20.04 0.78 -2.05
C VAL A 391 21.11 0.71 -0.98
N LEU A 392 21.00 1.58 0.03
CA LEU A 392 21.86 1.60 1.21
C LEU A 392 21.26 0.78 2.37
N ALA A 393 19.95 0.92 2.59
CA ALA A 393 19.24 0.22 3.66
C ALA A 393 17.81 -0.15 3.25
N ASP A 394 17.38 -1.33 3.68
CA ASP A 394 16.02 -1.85 3.58
C ASP A 394 15.14 -1.30 4.70
N GLY A 395 13.83 -1.22 4.45
CA GLY A 395 12.80 -0.99 5.46
C GLY A 395 12.29 -2.29 6.12
N ALA A 396 11.15 -2.20 6.82
CA ALA A 396 10.57 -3.32 7.55
C ALA A 396 9.88 -4.36 6.63
N SER A 397 9.46 -3.95 5.44
CA SER A 397 8.77 -4.79 4.45
C SER A 397 9.53 -4.84 3.12
N THR A 398 10.86 -4.76 3.15
CA THR A 398 11.69 -4.84 1.96
C THR A 398 12.87 -5.78 2.16
N LYS A 399 13.44 -6.25 1.05
CA LYS A 399 14.64 -7.08 1.01
C LYS A 399 15.44 -6.74 -0.24
N ASN A 400 16.69 -6.32 -0.08
CA ASN A 400 17.58 -5.86 -1.14
C ASN A 400 16.95 -4.80 -2.06
N GLY A 401 16.12 -3.91 -1.50
CA GLY A 401 15.41 -2.88 -2.27
C GLY A 401 14.09 -3.33 -2.90
N GLU A 402 13.76 -4.62 -2.86
CA GLU A 402 12.48 -5.14 -3.36
C GLU A 402 11.43 -5.21 -2.25
N LEU A 403 10.16 -5.04 -2.63
CA LEU A 403 9.04 -5.19 -1.71
C LEU A 403 8.91 -6.65 -1.25
N ALA A 404 8.99 -6.87 0.06
CA ALA A 404 8.96 -8.17 0.70
C ALA A 404 7.90 -8.18 1.81
N LEU A 405 6.65 -8.45 1.42
CA LEU A 405 5.49 -8.43 2.33
C LEU A 405 5.35 -9.71 3.17
N GLY A 406 6.05 -10.79 2.81
CA GLY A 406 5.89 -12.11 3.42
C GLY A 406 7.13 -12.99 3.28
N ARG A 407 6.91 -14.32 3.23
CA ARG A 407 7.93 -15.35 3.03
C ARG A 407 7.45 -16.33 1.96
N ASN A 408 8.40 -16.88 1.20
CA ASN A 408 8.16 -18.04 0.35
C ASN A 408 8.15 -19.29 1.26
N VAL A 409 7.18 -20.19 1.07
CA VAL A 409 7.00 -21.40 1.89
C VAL A 409 6.66 -22.59 1.00
N LEU A 410 6.99 -23.80 1.45
CA LEU A 410 6.65 -25.01 0.70
C LEU A 410 5.18 -25.39 0.93
N VAL A 411 4.39 -25.40 -0.13
CA VAL A 411 2.93 -25.62 -0.05
C VAL A 411 2.53 -26.93 -0.74
N ALA A 412 1.65 -27.70 -0.12
CA ALA A 412 0.98 -28.84 -0.74
C ALA A 412 -0.53 -28.61 -0.87
N PHE A 413 -1.09 -28.92 -2.04
CA PHE A 413 -2.53 -28.91 -2.28
C PHE A 413 -3.10 -30.32 -2.11
N MET A 414 -3.56 -30.64 -0.90
CA MET A 414 -4.17 -31.94 -0.60
C MET A 414 -5.15 -31.82 0.56
N SER A 415 -6.12 -32.73 0.68
CA SER A 415 -6.98 -32.78 1.87
C SER A 415 -6.24 -33.48 3.03
N TRP A 416 -6.28 -32.90 4.22
CA TRP A 416 -5.58 -33.42 5.39
C TRP A 416 -6.51 -33.55 6.60
N GLU A 417 -7.00 -34.76 6.86
CA GLU A 417 -7.84 -35.13 8.01
C GLU A 417 -9.03 -34.19 8.33
N GLY A 418 -9.47 -33.40 7.36
CA GLY A 418 -10.50 -32.37 7.55
C GLY A 418 -10.01 -31.09 8.25
N TYR A 419 -8.74 -30.99 8.64
CA TYR A 419 -8.19 -29.78 9.27
C TYR A 419 -8.11 -28.60 8.31
N ASN A 420 -7.97 -28.85 7.01
CA ASN A 420 -8.04 -27.81 5.98
C ASN A 420 -9.42 -27.72 5.30
N PHE A 421 -10.50 -28.00 6.04
CA PHE A 421 -11.86 -27.83 5.54
C PHE A 421 -12.18 -26.35 5.25
N GLU A 422 -12.90 -26.10 4.15
CA GLU A 422 -13.19 -24.76 3.61
C GLU A 422 -11.91 -23.92 3.42
N ASP A 423 -11.78 -22.84 4.20
CA ASP A 423 -10.67 -21.88 4.19
C ASP A 423 -9.72 -22.11 5.36
N SER A 424 -9.76 -23.29 5.99
CA SER A 424 -8.82 -23.62 7.06
C SER A 424 -7.46 -23.98 6.48
N ILE A 425 -6.40 -23.57 7.15
CA ILE A 425 -5.01 -23.82 6.76
C ILE A 425 -4.33 -24.64 7.85
N VAL A 426 -3.58 -25.66 7.44
CA VAL A 426 -2.69 -26.42 8.32
C VAL A 426 -1.27 -25.95 8.10
N ILE A 427 -0.53 -25.69 9.18
CA ILE A 427 0.87 -25.28 9.11
C ILE A 427 1.76 -26.21 9.90
N SER A 428 3.01 -26.34 9.47
CA SER A 428 4.06 -27.07 10.18
C SER A 428 4.52 -26.30 11.43
N GLU A 429 4.80 -27.02 12.50
CA GLU A 429 5.44 -26.50 13.71
C GLU A 429 6.82 -25.86 13.41
N ARG A 430 7.48 -26.29 12.33
CA ARG A 430 8.73 -25.70 11.83
C ARG A 430 8.65 -24.19 11.68
N LEU A 431 7.57 -23.69 11.07
CA LEU A 431 7.35 -22.26 10.84
C LEU A 431 7.27 -21.45 12.15
N VAL A 432 6.80 -22.08 13.24
CA VAL A 432 6.72 -21.48 14.57
C VAL A 432 8.06 -21.52 15.30
N LYS A 433 8.79 -22.64 15.17
CA LYS A 433 10.12 -22.85 15.77
C LYS A 433 11.15 -21.90 15.18
N GLU A 434 11.17 -21.76 13.86
CA GLU A 434 12.11 -20.93 13.11
C GLU A 434 11.72 -19.44 13.05
N ASP A 435 10.60 -19.05 13.69
CA ASP A 435 10.08 -17.67 13.70
C ASP A 435 9.81 -17.10 12.28
N VAL A 436 9.51 -17.95 11.29
CA VAL A 436 9.37 -17.57 9.87
C VAL A 436 8.30 -16.50 9.66
N LEU A 437 7.14 -16.67 10.31
CA LEU A 437 5.98 -15.77 10.20
C LEU A 437 5.78 -14.93 11.48
N THR A 438 6.85 -14.66 12.22
CA THR A 438 6.78 -13.87 13.46
C THR A 438 6.88 -12.38 13.18
N SER A 439 6.06 -11.57 13.84
CA SER A 439 6.07 -10.10 13.75
C SER A 439 6.46 -9.44 15.07
N ILE A 440 6.86 -8.18 15.00
CA ILE A 440 7.04 -7.30 16.16
C ILE A 440 5.93 -6.25 16.14
N HIS A 441 5.26 -6.09 17.28
CA HIS A 441 4.29 -5.03 17.51
C HIS A 441 4.79 -4.10 18.60
N ILE A 442 4.54 -2.80 18.45
CA ILE A 442 4.92 -1.79 19.43
C ILE A 442 3.65 -1.11 19.93
N GLU A 443 3.35 -1.34 21.20
CA GLU A 443 2.23 -0.72 21.89
C GLU A 443 2.70 0.55 22.59
N GLU A 444 1.86 1.59 22.55
CA GLU A 444 2.09 2.85 23.26
C GLU A 444 1.12 2.91 24.43
N TYR A 445 1.66 3.02 25.65
CA TYR A 445 0.88 3.26 26.85
C TYR A 445 1.22 4.63 27.41
N GLU A 446 0.21 5.45 27.67
CA GLU A 446 0.42 6.79 28.20
C GLU A 446 -0.33 7.03 29.51
N VAL A 447 0.27 7.83 30.38
CA VAL A 447 -0.38 8.31 31.61
C VAL A 447 -0.08 9.79 31.84
N GLU A 448 -1.13 10.50 32.22
CA GLU A 448 -1.08 11.91 32.54
C GLU A 448 -1.20 12.11 34.06
N ALA A 449 -0.37 13.03 34.57
CA ALA A 449 -0.50 13.61 35.90
C ALA A 449 -1.18 14.98 35.78
N ARG A 450 -2.35 15.10 36.41
CA ARG A 450 -3.22 16.27 36.28
C ARG A 450 -3.34 17.04 37.60
N SER A 451 -3.57 18.34 37.49
CA SER A 451 -4.00 19.16 38.63
C SER A 451 -5.48 18.93 38.92
N THR A 452 -5.78 18.39 40.10
CA THR A 452 -7.17 18.19 40.55
C THR A 452 -7.55 19.22 41.62
N LYS A 453 -8.84 19.33 41.93
CA LYS A 453 -9.32 20.22 43.01
C LYS A 453 -8.81 19.84 44.40
N LEU A 454 -8.47 18.57 44.60
CA LEU A 454 -8.00 18.02 45.88
C LEU A 454 -6.48 18.07 46.02
N GLY A 455 -5.76 18.44 44.96
CA GLY A 455 -4.30 18.45 44.87
C GLY A 455 -3.84 17.93 43.51
N ASP A 456 -2.55 18.05 43.25
CA ASP A 456 -1.95 17.54 42.02
C ASP A 456 -1.76 16.02 42.09
N GLU A 457 -2.01 15.33 40.99
CA GLU A 457 -1.57 13.95 40.84
C GLU A 457 -0.05 13.91 40.69
N GLU A 458 0.59 12.95 41.35
CA GLU A 458 2.04 12.81 41.35
C GLU A 458 2.44 11.47 40.70
N ILE A 459 3.42 11.51 39.79
CA ILE A 459 4.11 10.31 39.30
C ILE A 459 5.26 10.04 40.26
N THR A 460 5.21 8.89 40.95
CA THR A 460 6.16 8.53 42.01
C THR A 460 6.22 7.03 42.22
N ARG A 461 7.36 6.55 42.74
CA ARG A 461 7.56 5.17 43.20
C ARG A 461 6.90 4.88 44.55
N ASP A 462 6.59 5.91 45.34
CA ASP A 462 5.96 5.79 46.67
C ASP A 462 4.43 5.52 46.55
N ILE A 463 4.09 4.28 46.18
CA ILE A 463 2.70 3.83 45.96
C ILE A 463 2.21 3.04 47.19
N PRO A 464 1.07 3.41 47.80
CA PRO A 464 0.56 2.69 48.97
C PRO A 464 0.09 1.28 48.62
N ASN A 465 0.24 0.34 49.56
CA ASN A 465 -0.23 -1.04 49.47
C ASN A 465 0.37 -1.87 48.32
N ARG A 466 1.59 -1.55 47.87
CA ARG A 466 2.36 -2.32 46.88
C ARG A 466 3.54 -3.02 47.54
N SER A 467 3.84 -4.24 47.10
CA SER A 467 5.03 -4.98 47.52
C SER A 467 6.28 -4.39 46.86
N GLU A 468 7.46 -4.56 47.49
CA GLU A 468 8.73 -4.14 46.88
C GLU A 468 9.01 -4.85 45.55
N GLU A 469 8.57 -6.11 45.42
CA GLU A 469 8.68 -6.90 44.18
C GLU A 469 7.94 -6.24 43.01
N SER A 470 6.72 -5.72 43.25
CA SER A 470 5.95 -5.01 42.22
C SER A 470 6.58 -3.66 41.82
N LEU A 471 7.47 -3.11 42.64
CA LEU A 471 8.17 -1.84 42.41
C LEU A 471 9.61 -2.05 41.91
N ALA A 472 10.03 -3.30 41.68
CA ALA A 472 11.41 -3.65 41.38
C ALA A 472 11.92 -2.99 40.08
N ASP A 473 11.07 -2.94 39.05
CA ASP A 473 11.43 -2.38 37.74
C ASP A 473 11.16 -0.86 37.61
N LEU A 474 10.57 -0.22 38.63
CA LEU A 474 10.36 1.23 38.64
C LEU A 474 11.62 1.96 39.14
N ASP A 475 11.99 3.03 38.47
CA ASP A 475 13.07 3.94 38.87
C ASP A 475 12.67 4.81 40.08
N GLU A 476 13.56 5.71 40.51
CA GLU A 476 13.31 6.63 41.63
C GLU A 476 12.13 7.58 41.38
N ASN A 477 11.80 7.84 40.11
CA ASN A 477 10.68 8.69 39.70
C ASN A 477 9.36 7.90 39.56
N GLY A 478 9.38 6.58 39.77
CA GLY A 478 8.21 5.72 39.59
C GLY A 478 7.95 5.35 38.13
N ILE A 479 8.94 5.39 37.25
CA ILE A 479 8.82 5.04 35.83
C ILE A 479 9.60 3.76 35.56
N VAL A 480 9.02 2.84 34.78
CA VAL A 480 9.67 1.58 34.41
C VAL A 480 10.99 1.81 33.66
N ARG A 481 12.01 1.01 33.98
CA ARG A 481 13.29 1.06 33.27
C ARG A 481 13.17 0.50 31.83
N ILE A 482 13.93 1.09 30.91
CA ILE A 482 14.09 0.56 29.55
C ILE A 482 14.78 -0.82 29.63
N GLY A 483 14.29 -1.79 28.88
CA GLY A 483 14.73 -3.18 28.89
C GLY A 483 14.10 -4.04 29.98
N ALA A 484 13.11 -3.55 30.74
CA ALA A 484 12.32 -4.40 31.61
C ALA A 484 11.40 -5.32 30.78
N GLU A 485 11.38 -6.60 31.14
CA GLU A 485 10.37 -7.54 30.64
C GLU A 485 9.13 -7.40 31.52
N VAL A 486 8.01 -7.05 30.91
CA VAL A 486 6.77 -6.75 31.61
C VAL A 486 5.66 -7.69 31.16
N SER A 487 4.85 -8.12 32.12
CA SER A 487 3.69 -8.98 31.93
C SER A 487 2.41 -8.28 32.41
N SER A 488 1.27 -8.83 32.01
CA SER A 488 -0.05 -8.37 32.43
C SER A 488 -0.13 -8.10 33.93
N GLY A 489 -0.44 -6.85 34.30
CA GLY A 489 -0.60 -6.40 35.68
C GLY A 489 0.61 -5.67 36.27
N ASP A 490 1.78 -5.75 35.62
CA ASP A 490 2.99 -5.06 36.05
C ASP A 490 2.85 -3.55 35.90
N LEU A 491 3.52 -2.80 36.78
CA LEU A 491 3.50 -1.35 36.81
C LEU A 491 4.45 -0.77 35.75
N LEU A 492 3.92 0.04 34.84
CA LEU A 492 4.73 0.80 33.90
C LEU A 492 5.08 2.18 34.46
N VAL A 493 4.11 2.84 35.09
CA VAL A 493 4.31 4.16 35.71
C VAL A 493 3.49 4.25 36.98
N GLY A 494 4.16 4.45 38.10
CA GLY A 494 3.56 4.74 39.39
C GLY A 494 2.88 6.10 39.41
N LYS A 495 1.59 6.14 39.69
CA LYS A 495 0.81 7.37 39.82
C LYS A 495 -0.08 7.32 41.05
N ILE A 496 -0.07 8.41 41.81
CA ILE A 496 -0.93 8.61 42.97
C ILE A 496 -1.85 9.81 42.76
N THR A 497 -3.11 9.64 43.13
CA THR A 497 -4.13 10.71 43.11
C THR A 497 -4.52 11.06 44.55
N PRO A 498 -4.51 12.34 44.95
CA PRO A 498 -5.01 12.77 46.26
C PRO A 498 -6.47 12.36 46.46
N LYS A 499 -6.79 11.75 47.60
CA LYS A 499 -8.15 11.37 47.98
C LYS A 499 -8.66 12.34 49.05
N GLY A 500 -9.94 12.72 48.96
CA GLY A 500 -10.58 13.47 50.04
C GLY A 500 -10.81 12.60 51.27
N GLU A 501 -10.89 13.22 52.45
CA GLU A 501 -11.16 12.53 53.70
C GLU A 501 -12.50 11.77 53.61
N THR A 502 -12.42 10.44 53.66
CA THR A 502 -13.59 9.58 53.82
C THR A 502 -13.87 9.36 55.31
N GLU A 503 -15.13 9.53 55.75
CA GLU A 503 -15.53 9.16 57.11
C GLU A 503 -15.33 7.66 57.32
N LEU A 504 -14.30 7.32 58.09
CA LEU A 504 -14.00 5.94 58.48
C LEU A 504 -15.10 5.38 59.39
N THR A 505 -15.44 4.10 59.21
CA THR A 505 -16.35 3.40 60.11
C THR A 505 -15.73 3.26 61.51
N ALA A 506 -16.54 2.94 62.52
CA ALA A 506 -16.05 2.75 63.90
C ALA A 506 -14.98 1.63 63.98
N GLU A 507 -15.09 0.61 63.12
CA GLU A 507 -14.15 -0.51 63.01
C GLU A 507 -12.82 -0.07 62.39
N GLU A 508 -12.85 0.70 61.30
CA GLU A 508 -11.64 1.23 60.66
C GLU A 508 -10.92 2.26 61.54
N LYS A 509 -11.67 3.09 62.29
CA LYS A 509 -11.10 4.00 63.29
C LYS A 509 -10.37 3.24 64.39
N LEU A 510 -10.92 2.10 64.84
CA LEU A 510 -10.29 1.25 65.84
C LEU A 510 -9.00 0.61 65.30
N ILE A 511 -9.02 0.07 64.07
CA ILE A 511 -7.84 -0.51 63.42
C ILE A 511 -6.73 0.54 63.27
N ARG A 512 -7.05 1.75 62.77
CA ARG A 512 -6.07 2.83 62.60
C ARG A 512 -5.47 3.28 63.95
N ALA A 513 -6.25 3.25 65.02
CA ALA A 513 -5.78 3.54 66.39
C ALA A 513 -4.85 2.44 66.95
N ILE A 514 -5.07 1.18 66.60
CA ILE A 514 -4.24 0.03 67.02
C ILE A 514 -2.90 0.03 66.27
N PHE A 515 -2.90 0.20 64.95
CA PHE A 515 -1.71 0.07 64.10
C PHE A 515 -0.88 1.35 63.95
N LYS A 516 -1.39 2.52 64.39
CA LYS A 516 -0.74 3.85 64.25
C LYS A 516 -0.29 4.17 62.81
N GLU A 517 -0.89 3.55 61.80
CA GLU A 517 -0.58 3.80 60.40
C GLU A 517 -1.18 5.15 59.97
N LYS A 518 -0.32 6.16 59.85
CA LYS A 518 -0.62 7.36 59.07
C LYS A 518 -0.42 7.03 57.59
N ALA A 519 -1.32 6.24 57.01
CA ALA A 519 -1.34 6.08 55.57
C ALA A 519 -1.63 7.45 54.93
N ARG A 520 -0.79 7.88 53.98
CA ARG A 520 -1.07 9.00 53.07
C ARG A 520 -2.42 8.72 52.42
N GLU A 521 -3.34 9.69 52.43
CA GLU A 521 -4.68 9.56 51.84
C GLU A 521 -4.61 9.73 50.32
N VAL A 522 -3.90 8.82 49.66
CA VAL A 522 -3.70 8.81 48.22
C VAL A 522 -4.19 7.50 47.64
N ARG A 523 -4.70 7.55 46.42
CA ARG A 523 -5.19 6.39 45.67
C ARG A 523 -4.18 6.04 44.58
N ASP A 524 -3.87 4.75 44.46
CA ASP A 524 -3.11 4.21 43.33
C ASP A 524 -3.94 4.31 42.04
N THR A 525 -3.45 5.12 41.10
CA THR A 525 -3.99 5.32 39.74
C THR A 525 -2.90 5.08 38.70
N SER A 526 -1.95 4.22 39.03
CA SER A 526 -0.78 3.87 38.22
C SER A 526 -1.14 3.22 36.89
N LEU A 527 -0.28 3.43 35.90
CA LEU A 527 -0.33 2.77 34.60
C LEU A 527 0.19 1.34 34.74
N LYS A 528 -0.58 0.39 34.22
CA LYS A 528 -0.25 -1.03 34.23
C LYS A 528 -0.34 -1.62 32.84
N VAL A 529 0.41 -2.69 32.61
CA VAL A 529 0.26 -3.50 31.40
C VAL A 529 -1.15 -4.12 31.39
N PRO A 530 -1.91 -3.96 30.28
CA PRO A 530 -3.23 -4.59 30.14
C PRO A 530 -3.20 -6.11 30.28
N HIS A 531 -4.36 -6.68 30.57
CA HIS A 531 -4.49 -8.13 30.69
C HIS A 531 -4.19 -8.85 29.37
N GLY A 532 -3.40 -9.93 29.45
CA GLY A 532 -3.01 -10.75 28.30
C GLY A 532 -1.84 -10.19 27.47
N GLU A 533 -1.36 -8.99 27.77
CA GLU A 533 -0.20 -8.40 27.09
C GLU A 533 1.10 -8.75 27.83
N LYS A 534 2.18 -8.95 27.07
CA LYS A 534 3.55 -9.14 27.56
C LYS A 534 4.53 -8.56 26.55
N GLY A 535 5.66 -8.07 27.02
CA GLY A 535 6.67 -7.51 26.13
C GLY A 535 7.85 -6.92 26.86
N VAL A 536 8.69 -6.21 26.11
CA VAL A 536 9.88 -5.53 26.61
C VAL A 536 9.70 -4.03 26.44
N VAL A 537 9.97 -3.26 27.48
CA VAL A 537 9.98 -1.80 27.40
C VAL A 537 11.16 -1.36 26.53
N ILE A 538 10.89 -0.72 25.39
CA ILE A 538 11.94 -0.29 24.45
C ILE A 538 12.27 1.20 24.57
N ASP A 539 11.31 2.03 24.96
CA ASP A 539 11.49 3.47 25.04
C ASP A 539 10.49 4.08 26.04
N VAL A 540 10.89 5.19 26.64
CA VAL A 540 10.07 5.97 27.58
C VAL A 540 10.27 7.45 27.25
N LYS A 541 9.17 8.14 26.94
CA LYS A 541 9.16 9.58 26.67
C LYS A 541 8.42 10.32 27.77
N GLU A 542 9.08 11.34 28.32
CA GLU A 542 8.51 12.19 29.34
C GLU A 542 8.34 13.62 28.80
N PHE A 543 7.13 14.14 28.93
CA PHE A 543 6.78 15.51 28.62
C PHE A 543 6.35 16.22 29.89
N SER A 544 6.78 17.47 30.06
CA SER A 544 6.42 18.26 31.23
C SER A 544 6.17 19.72 30.86
N ARG A 545 5.16 20.30 31.50
CA ARG A 545 4.80 21.70 31.32
C ARG A 545 5.94 22.64 31.73
N GLU A 546 6.71 22.26 32.75
CA GLU A 546 7.87 23.03 33.22
C GLU A 546 9.01 23.10 32.20
N LYS A 547 9.21 22.03 31.41
CA LYS A 547 10.17 22.01 30.29
C LYS A 547 9.69 22.78 29.06
N GLY A 548 8.47 23.32 29.09
CA GLY A 548 7.88 24.08 28.00
C GLY A 548 7.16 23.23 26.94
N ASP A 549 6.88 21.96 27.23
CA ASP A 549 6.13 21.09 26.33
C ASP A 549 4.65 21.53 26.24
N ASP A 550 4.08 21.47 25.03
CA ASP A 550 2.66 21.79 24.80
C ASP A 550 1.77 20.63 25.26
N LEU A 551 1.28 20.72 26.50
CA LEU A 551 0.41 19.73 27.13
C LEU A 551 -1.05 20.23 27.24
N PRO A 552 -2.05 19.32 27.22
CA PRO A 552 -3.45 19.69 27.42
C PRO A 552 -3.65 20.48 28.72
N PRO A 553 -4.62 21.43 28.77
CA PRO A 553 -4.87 22.22 29.96
C PRO A 553 -5.13 21.34 31.20
N GLY A 554 -4.42 21.62 32.30
CA GLY A 554 -4.52 20.85 33.54
C GLY A 554 -3.62 19.61 33.61
N VAL A 555 -2.91 19.25 32.54
CA VAL A 555 -1.85 18.22 32.55
C VAL A 555 -0.51 18.89 32.87
N ASN A 556 0.18 18.37 33.87
CA ASN A 556 1.49 18.85 34.32
C ASN A 556 2.63 18.00 33.75
N ARG A 557 2.45 16.68 33.74
CA ARG A 557 3.42 15.69 33.26
C ARG A 557 2.69 14.60 32.49
N LEU A 558 3.26 14.16 31.38
CA LEU A 558 2.78 13.06 30.54
C LEU A 558 3.94 12.10 30.34
N VAL A 559 3.75 10.83 30.67
CA VAL A 559 4.74 9.78 30.43
C VAL A 559 4.16 8.79 29.43
N ARG A 560 4.92 8.52 28.36
CA ARG A 560 4.63 7.51 27.35
C ARG A 560 5.63 6.39 27.45
N VAL A 561 5.16 5.16 27.50
CA VAL A 561 5.96 3.95 27.57
C VAL A 561 5.68 3.11 26.33
N TYR A 562 6.72 2.75 25.60
CA TYR A 562 6.65 1.91 24.42
C TYR A 562 7.05 0.49 24.79
N VAL A 563 6.14 -0.46 24.56
CA VAL A 563 6.36 -1.87 24.85
C VAL A 563 6.35 -2.64 23.54
N ALA A 564 7.48 -3.28 23.22
CA ALA A 564 7.58 -4.16 22.06
C ALA A 564 7.19 -5.58 22.46
N LYS A 565 6.30 -6.19 21.67
CA LYS A 565 5.91 -7.59 21.80
C LYS A 565 6.24 -8.36 20.53
N LYS A 566 6.83 -9.54 20.71
CA LYS A 566 7.05 -10.50 19.62
C LYS A 566 5.82 -11.41 19.52
N ARG A 567 5.12 -11.36 18.38
CA ARG A 567 3.93 -12.19 18.13
C ARG A 567 4.29 -13.30 17.16
N LYS A 568 4.42 -14.51 17.68
CA LYS A 568 4.54 -15.72 16.87
C LYS A 568 3.19 -16.06 16.24
N ILE A 569 3.24 -16.74 15.10
CA ILE A 569 2.03 -17.27 14.45
C ILE A 569 1.36 -18.31 15.35
N ALA A 570 0.03 -18.26 15.45
CA ALA A 570 -0.77 -19.15 16.28
C ALA A 570 -2.05 -19.61 15.57
N GLU A 571 -2.68 -20.65 16.11
CA GLU A 571 -4.01 -21.08 15.68
C GLU A 571 -5.02 -19.92 15.82
N GLY A 572 -5.87 -19.76 14.81
CA GLY A 572 -6.79 -18.62 14.71
C GLY A 572 -6.22 -17.38 14.01
N ASP A 573 -4.90 -17.30 13.80
CA ASP A 573 -4.34 -16.24 12.94
C ASP A 573 -4.71 -16.48 11.47
N LYS A 574 -4.81 -15.39 10.71
CA LYS A 574 -5.23 -15.39 9.30
C LYS A 574 -4.02 -15.24 8.39
N LEU A 575 -3.91 -16.13 7.41
CA LEU A 575 -2.94 -16.06 6.32
C LEU A 575 -3.66 -15.81 4.99
N ALA A 576 -2.95 -15.25 4.02
CA ALA A 576 -3.46 -15.04 2.67
C ALA A 576 -2.32 -15.03 1.66
N GLY A 577 -2.61 -15.53 0.45
CA GLY A 577 -1.76 -15.36 -0.72
C GLY A 577 -2.17 -14.13 -1.55
N ARG A 578 -1.38 -13.83 -2.58
CA ARG A 578 -1.63 -12.69 -3.49
C ARG A 578 -2.83 -12.90 -4.41
N HIS A 579 -3.27 -14.15 -4.57
CA HIS A 579 -4.35 -14.58 -5.46
C HIS A 579 -5.76 -14.56 -4.82
N GLY A 580 -5.92 -13.82 -3.72
CA GLY A 580 -7.20 -13.72 -3.00
C GLY A 580 -7.62 -15.02 -2.28
N ASN A 581 -6.72 -15.99 -2.19
CA ASN A 581 -6.83 -17.12 -1.28
C ASN A 581 -6.52 -16.64 0.14
N LYS A 582 -7.44 -16.90 1.07
CA LYS A 582 -7.29 -16.58 2.49
C LYS A 582 -7.64 -17.80 3.30
N GLY A 583 -7.07 -17.90 4.48
CA GLY A 583 -7.48 -18.89 5.43
C GLY A 583 -7.06 -18.61 6.85
N VAL A 584 -7.70 -19.33 7.76
CA VAL A 584 -7.42 -19.26 9.20
C VAL A 584 -6.67 -20.53 9.59
N ILE A 585 -5.60 -20.38 10.38
CA ILE A 585 -4.84 -21.53 10.84
C ILE A 585 -5.72 -22.32 11.80
N SER A 586 -6.04 -23.56 11.41
CA SER A 586 -6.88 -24.46 12.20
C SER A 586 -6.07 -25.37 13.11
N LYS A 587 -4.86 -25.73 12.66
CA LYS A 587 -3.96 -26.62 13.41
C LYS A 587 -2.50 -26.37 13.06
N ILE A 588 -1.67 -26.39 14.09
CA ILE A 588 -0.21 -26.47 13.95
C ILE A 588 0.19 -27.93 14.17
N VAL A 589 0.80 -28.54 13.16
CA VAL A 589 1.11 -29.98 13.12
C VAL A 589 2.61 -30.20 13.34
N PRO A 590 3.03 -31.17 14.20
CA PRO A 590 4.44 -31.53 14.35
C PRO A 590 5.09 -31.89 13.00
N GLU A 591 6.39 -31.62 12.87
CA GLU A 591 7.13 -31.82 11.62
C GLU A 591 7.11 -33.28 11.16
N GLU A 592 7.14 -34.22 12.10
CA GLU A 592 7.09 -35.66 11.85
C GLU A 592 5.74 -36.17 11.32
N ASP A 593 4.66 -35.40 11.54
CA ASP A 593 3.30 -35.74 11.10
C ASP A 593 2.95 -35.05 9.77
N MET A 594 3.80 -34.12 9.30
CA MET A 594 3.58 -33.42 8.03
C MET A 594 3.90 -34.35 6.85
N PRO A 595 3.17 -34.24 5.72
CA PRO A 595 3.63 -34.79 4.45
C PRO A 595 5.03 -34.29 4.11
N PHE A 596 5.86 -35.15 3.56
CA PHE A 596 7.26 -34.85 3.23
C PHE A 596 7.59 -35.26 1.79
N LEU A 597 8.59 -34.59 1.23
CA LEU A 597 9.17 -34.88 -0.08
C LEU A 597 10.03 -36.15 -0.01
N GLU A 598 10.44 -36.70 -1.16
CA GLU A 598 11.22 -37.95 -1.19
C GLU A 598 12.56 -37.86 -0.42
N ASP A 599 13.14 -36.65 -0.33
CA ASP A 599 14.34 -36.35 0.44
C ASP A 599 14.12 -36.25 1.97
N GLY A 600 12.87 -36.37 2.41
CA GLY A 600 12.47 -36.26 3.82
C GLY A 600 12.10 -34.84 4.27
N THR A 601 12.14 -33.84 3.39
CA THR A 601 11.79 -32.45 3.73
C THR A 601 10.28 -32.32 3.97
N PRO A 602 9.81 -31.90 5.16
CA PRO A 602 8.39 -31.73 5.44
C PRO A 602 7.84 -30.47 4.74
N VAL A 603 6.57 -30.55 4.31
CA VAL A 603 5.82 -29.42 3.76
C VAL A 603 5.55 -28.38 4.87
N ASP A 604 5.53 -27.10 4.52
CA ASP A 604 5.27 -26.01 5.47
C ASP A 604 3.79 -25.73 5.67
N ILE A 605 3.01 -25.73 4.58
CA ILE A 605 1.59 -25.39 4.59
C ILE A 605 0.80 -26.38 3.73
N ILE A 606 -0.34 -26.85 4.24
CA ILE A 606 -1.29 -27.65 3.46
C ILE A 606 -2.53 -26.80 3.16
N LEU A 607 -2.82 -26.63 1.87
CA LEU A 607 -3.99 -25.94 1.36
C LEU A 607 -5.00 -26.91 0.75
N ASN A 608 -6.27 -26.53 0.79
CA ASN A 608 -7.35 -27.33 0.23
C ASN A 608 -7.45 -27.14 -1.30
N PRO A 609 -7.28 -28.20 -2.11
CA PRO A 609 -7.37 -28.09 -3.57
C PRO A 609 -8.76 -27.68 -4.05
N LEU A 610 -9.82 -28.03 -3.31
CA LEU A 610 -11.21 -27.74 -3.70
C LEU A 610 -11.53 -26.23 -3.75
N GLY A 611 -10.74 -25.43 -3.04
CA GLY A 611 -10.88 -23.97 -3.03
C GLY A 611 -10.45 -23.30 -4.34
N VAL A 612 -9.66 -23.96 -5.18
CA VAL A 612 -9.09 -23.35 -6.40
C VAL A 612 -10.11 -23.32 -7.55
N PRO A 613 -10.75 -24.44 -7.96
CA PRO A 613 -11.67 -24.44 -9.09
C PRO A 613 -12.90 -23.58 -8.86
N SER A 614 -13.45 -23.59 -7.64
CA SER A 614 -14.64 -22.83 -7.28
C SER A 614 -14.42 -21.31 -7.26
N ARG A 615 -13.18 -20.87 -7.11
CA ARG A 615 -12.79 -19.45 -7.01
C ARG A 615 -12.09 -18.94 -8.25
N MET A 616 -11.73 -19.82 -9.18
CA MET A 616 -11.09 -19.49 -10.45
C MET A 616 -9.84 -18.61 -10.29
N ASN A 617 -9.03 -18.87 -9.26
CA ASN A 617 -7.74 -18.23 -9.03
C ASN A 617 -6.59 -19.22 -9.32
N ILE A 618 -6.50 -19.63 -10.58
CA ILE A 618 -5.56 -20.64 -11.07
C ILE A 618 -4.11 -20.13 -10.98
N GLY A 619 -3.90 -18.81 -11.03
CA GLY A 619 -2.56 -18.22 -10.91
C GLY A 619 -1.78 -18.67 -9.68
N GLN A 620 -2.43 -19.04 -8.56
CA GLN A 620 -1.72 -19.56 -7.38
C GLN A 620 -1.06 -20.93 -7.64
N ILE A 621 -1.64 -21.75 -8.52
CA ILE A 621 -1.08 -23.05 -8.91
C ILE A 621 0.11 -22.81 -9.84
N MET A 622 -0.02 -21.87 -10.79
CA MET A 622 1.09 -21.48 -11.66
C MET A 622 2.25 -20.88 -10.87
N GLU A 623 1.96 -20.05 -9.87
CA GLU A 623 2.95 -19.52 -8.92
C GLU A 623 3.63 -20.65 -8.14
N THR A 624 2.89 -21.67 -7.72
CA THR A 624 3.45 -22.84 -7.01
C THR A 624 4.37 -23.66 -7.92
N HIS A 625 3.95 -23.90 -9.17
CA HIS A 625 4.73 -24.65 -10.17
C HIS A 625 6.02 -23.92 -10.55
N LEU A 626 5.91 -22.64 -10.94
CA LEU A 626 7.07 -21.85 -11.30
C LEU A 626 7.98 -21.62 -10.08
N GLY A 627 7.40 -21.44 -8.88
CA GLY A 627 8.12 -21.33 -7.63
C GLY A 627 8.93 -22.59 -7.29
N TRP A 628 8.39 -23.78 -7.57
CA TRP A 628 9.11 -25.04 -7.41
C TRP A 628 10.35 -25.11 -8.32
N ALA A 629 10.17 -24.81 -9.61
CA ALA A 629 11.27 -24.75 -10.56
C ALA A 629 12.31 -23.70 -10.09
N ALA A 630 11.88 -22.47 -9.82
CA ALA A 630 12.71 -21.37 -9.36
C ALA A 630 13.53 -21.71 -8.09
N HIS A 631 12.95 -22.45 -7.14
CA HIS A 631 13.60 -22.78 -5.86
C HIS A 631 14.78 -23.74 -6.04
N HIS A 632 14.64 -24.72 -6.93
CA HIS A 632 15.66 -25.75 -7.19
C HIS A 632 16.61 -25.42 -8.36
N GLY A 633 16.50 -24.19 -8.90
CA GLY A 633 17.26 -23.71 -10.04
C GLY A 633 16.44 -23.72 -11.34
N PHE A 634 16.74 -22.78 -12.23
CA PHE A 634 15.97 -22.62 -13.46
C PHE A 634 16.64 -23.33 -14.63
N TYR A 635 15.92 -24.28 -15.25
CA TYR A 635 16.41 -25.12 -16.33
C TYR A 635 15.51 -24.98 -17.56
N HIS A 636 16.10 -24.70 -18.71
CA HIS A 636 15.41 -24.66 -19.98
C HIS A 636 15.65 -25.93 -20.80
N ILE A 637 14.65 -26.30 -21.59
CA ILE A 637 14.75 -27.38 -22.55
C ILE A 637 15.02 -26.82 -23.95
N LYS A 638 16.02 -27.37 -24.66
CA LYS A 638 16.38 -26.97 -26.01
C LYS A 638 16.37 -28.18 -26.93
N ARG A 639 15.71 -28.07 -28.09
CA ARG A 639 15.68 -29.16 -29.07
C ARG A 639 17.08 -29.47 -29.61
N ASN A 640 17.47 -30.74 -29.59
CA ASN A 640 18.81 -31.22 -29.99
C ASN A 640 18.97 -31.51 -31.50
N GLY A 641 17.98 -31.12 -32.30
CA GLY A 641 18.00 -31.24 -33.77
C GLY A 641 17.77 -32.65 -34.34
N LYS A 642 17.44 -33.66 -33.52
CA LYS A 642 17.08 -35.00 -34.02
C LYS A 642 15.68 -35.02 -34.66
N SER A 643 15.54 -35.79 -35.75
CA SER A 643 14.27 -35.97 -36.46
C SER A 643 13.29 -36.81 -35.65
N MET A 644 12.04 -36.38 -35.59
CA MET A 644 10.94 -37.01 -34.86
C MET A 644 10.00 -37.80 -35.79
N ASP A 645 10.15 -37.66 -37.11
CA ASP A 645 9.15 -38.09 -38.11
C ASP A 645 8.88 -39.61 -38.13
N ASP A 646 9.84 -40.42 -37.67
CA ASP A 646 9.76 -41.89 -37.70
C ASP A 646 9.57 -42.53 -36.30
N ASP A 647 9.37 -41.74 -35.25
CA ASP A 647 9.30 -42.26 -33.88
C ASP A 647 7.87 -42.65 -33.48
N GLN A 648 7.60 -43.95 -33.53
CA GLN A 648 6.30 -44.51 -33.18
C GLN A 648 5.89 -44.25 -31.72
N GLN A 649 6.86 -43.94 -30.84
CA GLN A 649 6.59 -43.62 -29.43
C GLN A 649 5.87 -42.27 -29.26
N LEU A 650 5.90 -41.37 -30.25
CA LEU A 650 5.22 -40.06 -30.18
C LEU A 650 3.69 -40.13 -30.22
N HIS A 651 3.15 -41.27 -30.63
CA HIS A 651 1.70 -41.50 -30.74
C HIS A 651 1.23 -42.67 -29.87
N ALA A 652 2.10 -43.15 -28.98
CA ALA A 652 1.79 -44.22 -28.03
C ALA A 652 1.28 -43.63 -26.72
N ASP A 653 0.37 -44.35 -26.05
CA ASP A 653 0.04 -44.07 -24.65
C ASP A 653 1.24 -44.54 -23.78
N LEU A 654 2.08 -43.60 -23.35
CA LEU A 654 3.30 -43.85 -22.60
C LEU A 654 3.08 -43.66 -21.08
N SER A 655 3.89 -44.31 -20.24
CA SER A 655 3.99 -43.92 -18.83
C SER A 655 4.69 -42.56 -18.69
N PRO A 656 4.50 -41.83 -17.57
CA PRO A 656 5.24 -40.59 -17.33
C PRO A 656 6.77 -40.75 -17.42
N GLU A 657 7.31 -41.91 -17.02
CA GLU A 657 8.75 -42.16 -17.15
C GLU A 657 9.18 -42.36 -18.60
N GLU A 658 8.35 -43.04 -19.40
CA GLU A 658 8.59 -43.25 -20.84
C GLU A 658 8.46 -41.94 -21.64
N GLU A 659 7.52 -41.08 -21.28
CA GLU A 659 7.40 -39.72 -21.83
C GLU A 659 8.67 -38.90 -21.54
N LEU A 660 9.17 -38.94 -20.30
CA LEU A 660 10.38 -38.22 -19.92
C LEU A 660 11.63 -38.71 -20.68
N GLU A 661 11.76 -40.02 -20.89
CA GLU A 661 12.83 -40.59 -21.73
C GLU A 661 12.70 -40.18 -23.20
N LEU A 662 11.47 -40.10 -23.72
CA LEU A 662 11.21 -39.61 -25.08
C LEU A 662 11.59 -38.14 -25.21
N VAL A 663 11.29 -37.31 -24.21
CA VAL A 663 11.73 -35.91 -24.17
C VAL A 663 13.26 -35.82 -24.15
N LYS A 664 13.97 -36.59 -23.31
CA LYS A 664 15.46 -36.63 -23.28
C LYS A 664 16.06 -37.02 -24.62
N LYS A 665 15.36 -37.85 -25.40
CA LYS A 665 15.82 -38.23 -26.74
C LYS A 665 15.93 -37.02 -27.66
N TYR A 666 15.01 -36.06 -27.58
CA TYR A 666 14.87 -34.93 -28.51
C TYR A 666 15.24 -33.56 -27.94
N TYR A 667 15.39 -33.44 -26.62
CA TYR A 667 15.67 -32.19 -25.92
C TYR A 667 16.91 -32.32 -25.02
N GLU A 668 17.68 -31.24 -24.94
CA GLU A 668 18.84 -31.03 -24.07
C GLU A 668 18.50 -29.99 -23.00
N ILE A 669 19.14 -30.11 -21.85
CA ILE A 669 18.94 -29.19 -20.72
C ILE A 669 19.97 -28.08 -20.79
N VAL A 670 19.53 -26.84 -20.64
CA VAL A 670 20.37 -25.66 -20.43
C VAL A 670 20.14 -25.20 -18.99
N ASP A 671 21.20 -25.23 -18.20
CA ASP A 671 21.20 -24.76 -16.82
C ASP A 671 21.50 -23.26 -16.80
N GLU A 672 20.51 -22.47 -16.40
CA GLU A 672 20.63 -21.01 -16.20
C GLU A 672 20.63 -20.65 -14.71
N SER A 673 20.77 -21.64 -13.83
CA SER A 673 20.83 -21.38 -12.39
C SER A 673 22.06 -20.54 -12.04
N THR A 674 21.86 -19.60 -11.10
CA THR A 674 23.00 -18.95 -10.46
C THR A 674 23.68 -19.96 -9.55
N VAL A 675 25.00 -19.83 -9.36
CA VAL A 675 25.87 -20.77 -8.65
C VAL A 675 25.31 -21.07 -7.25
N ASN A 676 24.51 -22.14 -7.14
CA ASN A 676 23.80 -22.67 -5.98
C ASN A 676 22.83 -21.70 -5.27
N GLY A 677 21.59 -21.60 -5.75
CA GLY A 677 20.47 -21.02 -4.98
C GLY A 677 19.17 -20.87 -5.76
N PRO A 678 18.07 -20.45 -5.09
CA PRO A 678 16.82 -20.07 -5.75
C PRO A 678 17.06 -18.97 -6.77
N VAL A 679 16.39 -19.05 -7.92
CA VAL A 679 16.46 -18.05 -8.99
C VAL A 679 15.17 -17.22 -8.94
N PRO A 680 15.20 -15.95 -8.54
CA PRO A 680 14.03 -15.09 -8.60
C PRO A 680 13.57 -14.88 -10.05
N ILE A 681 12.27 -15.01 -10.30
CA ILE A 681 11.67 -14.86 -11.63
C ILE A 681 10.63 -13.75 -11.58
N ALA A 682 10.64 -12.89 -12.60
CA ALA A 682 9.59 -11.90 -12.81
C ALA A 682 8.61 -12.39 -13.88
N SER A 683 7.32 -12.43 -13.55
CA SER A 683 6.21 -12.65 -14.47
C SER A 683 5.31 -11.42 -14.48
N PRO A 684 5.58 -10.42 -15.34
CA PRO A 684 4.80 -9.19 -15.42
C PRO A 684 3.31 -9.44 -15.69
N VAL A 685 2.46 -8.51 -15.26
CA VAL A 685 1.01 -8.61 -15.42
C VAL A 685 0.60 -8.45 -16.89
N PHE A 686 -0.14 -9.42 -17.44
CA PHE A 686 -0.54 -9.52 -18.86
C PHE A 686 0.61 -9.65 -19.87
N ASP A 687 1.84 -9.86 -19.40
CA ASP A 687 3.06 -10.06 -20.21
C ASP A 687 4.01 -11.04 -19.47
N GLY A 688 3.39 -12.00 -18.79
CA GLY A 688 4.05 -12.94 -17.89
C GLY A 688 4.38 -14.26 -18.57
N ALA A 689 4.94 -15.18 -17.79
CA ALA A 689 5.21 -16.54 -18.25
C ALA A 689 3.88 -17.23 -18.64
N THR A 690 3.86 -17.79 -19.85
CA THR A 690 2.73 -18.56 -20.34
C THR A 690 2.64 -19.92 -19.63
N PRO A 691 1.45 -20.57 -19.63
CA PRO A 691 1.33 -21.93 -19.10
C PRO A 691 2.34 -22.92 -19.71
N LEU A 692 2.64 -22.78 -21.01
CA LEU A 692 3.62 -23.60 -21.69
C LEU A 692 5.03 -23.39 -21.12
N GLU A 693 5.46 -22.14 -20.92
CA GLU A 693 6.77 -21.83 -20.35
C GLU A 693 6.90 -22.32 -18.90
N VAL A 694 5.81 -22.29 -18.12
CA VAL A 694 5.79 -22.87 -16.77
C VAL A 694 5.95 -24.39 -16.83
N ASP A 695 5.26 -25.06 -17.74
CA ASP A 695 5.39 -26.51 -17.95
C ASP A 695 6.80 -26.88 -18.44
N GLU A 696 7.39 -26.09 -19.35
CA GLU A 696 8.76 -26.26 -19.81
C GLU A 696 9.79 -26.10 -18.67
N ALA A 697 9.58 -25.14 -17.77
CA ALA A 697 10.43 -24.96 -16.60
C ALA A 697 10.37 -26.14 -15.63
N LEU A 698 9.17 -26.67 -15.38
CA LEU A 698 8.99 -27.89 -14.58
C LEU A 698 9.62 -29.11 -15.24
N LEU A 699 9.45 -29.25 -16.55
CA LEU A 699 10.06 -30.33 -17.32
C LEU A 699 11.59 -30.23 -17.27
N GLY A 700 12.14 -29.04 -17.45
CA GLY A 700 13.57 -28.77 -17.33
C GLY A 700 14.10 -29.22 -15.97
N TRP A 701 13.41 -28.87 -14.89
CA TRP A 701 13.75 -29.31 -13.54
C TRP A 701 13.70 -30.84 -13.39
N ALA A 702 12.62 -31.49 -13.82
CA ALA A 702 12.44 -32.95 -13.72
C ALA A 702 13.49 -33.71 -14.54
N LEU A 703 13.87 -33.19 -15.70
CA LEU A 703 14.92 -33.78 -16.54
C LEU A 703 16.29 -33.71 -15.86
N ALA A 704 16.57 -32.62 -15.13
CA ALA A 704 17.82 -32.37 -14.42
C ALA A 704 17.96 -33.19 -13.13
N HIS A 705 16.85 -33.50 -12.44
CA HIS A 705 16.84 -34.12 -11.11
C HIS A 705 16.31 -35.56 -11.10
N LYS A 706 16.77 -36.38 -12.05
CA LYS A 706 16.30 -37.76 -12.33
C LYS A 706 16.29 -38.75 -11.13
N GLU A 707 16.87 -38.40 -9.98
CA GLU A 707 16.93 -39.24 -8.78
C GLU A 707 15.84 -38.90 -7.73
N ASN A 708 15.02 -37.86 -7.96
CA ASN A 708 13.96 -37.35 -7.06
C ASN A 708 12.60 -37.19 -7.77
#